data_AF-A0A6M1LH19-F1
#
_entry.id   AF-A0A6M1LH19-F1
#
_cell.length_a   1.000
_cell.length_b   1.000
_cell.length_c   1.000
_cell.angle_alpha   90.00
_cell.angle_beta   90.00
_cell.angle_gamma   90.00
#
_symmetry.space_group_name_H-M   'P 1'
#
loop_
_entity.id
_entity.type
_entity.pdbx_description
1 polymer ?
#
loop_
_entity_poly.entity_id
_entity_poly.type
_entity_poly.pdbx_seq_one_letter_code
_entity_poly.pdbx_strand_id
1 'polypeptide(L)'
;MARRSRRHGGGGLEAWPGYVDALSTLLMVIIFVLLVFVLAQGFLSVALSSRDRALERLNRQVSELSELLALERGQAEELRTSLSRTAEELRANSAAREALARNLSILREDRDRLAQERDATRAERDRLAARIADLDLAAGGGAARIAELEGRLAEALARAEAAGGDAAATVRTLTDAQRLLAAERAALEAVRRDLAAARDQAAALTRDLAQERGTREATQRDLAQERATREATQRDLAMARNEITALTGNLTAERDQRAQRERDLAQAREQGQALARDLTATRQARDATAESLAARQLEAEALARDLAAARASLAAAQRDIASLREEAAALDRTVRADRATIEARLSDIARLTDQIRGLEALRDQLERQAAAALARAGEEERLRGTAESALGEAQRLLANVTGRATTAERDAAEAIARATAAERAAAEARQATAAAERAAAEAAARAGAADRAATESRQATAAAERASADAVARASQAERQAGEARQAAGVADARAAAADRTAQEAQRAAQEAERARAAATLLATEAGRRAQDTERARAAAEGQATEYARLSESARAQVALLTRQLEALRAELSRVAATLEAEENAGRDKDAQIANLGQRLNAALAARVEELQQYRSDFFGRLRRVLGDRPEVRIVGDRFVFQSEVLFPVGGADLSPGGQQQVRDLARVLVDLAAQFPPDLAWVLRVDGHADRSPIRAGGRFASNWELSAARSIAVAQLLMQEGIPANRLAAAAFGDTQPLDDRDTPDAFARNRRIELRLEAGPSGTRAAAPAPARNAQEAIRGLACGRLAELQGGSLVAGIGPRGSQARLRAALPGATPRLAIAEFDGPYCPVLEALRPVEPSASAAAMRIGLGNGNPVREGDPLLFDLALPDWAAHVTLVYLSSDNNAVTLETLGRQQAGQRLRLGTPRANFPGWMAEPPFGTDLALAVASEAPLFATPRPIIEPVADFAAALRTAIAAARAGGQRISADLTVVEVAPR
;
A
#
# COMPACT_ATOMS: atom_id res chain seq x y z
N MET A 1 -11.78 4.08 129.50
CA MET A 1 -12.91 4.14 128.53
C MET A 1 -12.40 3.47 127.25
N ALA A 2 -12.93 2.33 126.79
CA ALA A 2 -14.24 2.10 126.15
C ALA A 2 -14.30 2.69 124.71
N ARG A 3 -14.74 1.98 123.65
CA ARG A 3 -15.32 0.61 123.55
C ARG A 3 -14.96 -0.07 122.20
N ARG A 4 -15.69 -1.12 121.78
CA ARG A 4 -15.23 -2.21 120.87
C ARG A 4 -16.21 -2.46 119.71
N SER A 5 -15.70 -2.94 118.55
CA SER A 5 -16.44 -3.67 117.47
C SER A 5 -17.39 -2.85 116.54
N ARG A 6 -17.89 -3.32 115.37
CA ARG A 6 -17.85 -4.65 114.68
C ARG A 6 -18.04 -4.56 113.13
N ARG A 7 -18.09 -5.72 112.46
CA ARG A 7 -17.98 -6.08 111.02
C ARG A 7 -19.29 -5.96 110.19
N HIS A 8 -19.19 -6.08 108.85
CA HIS A 8 -20.22 -6.12 107.77
C HIS A 8 -20.70 -4.74 107.23
N GLY A 9 -21.11 -4.60 105.96
CA GLY A 9 -21.04 -5.53 104.81
C GLY A 9 -22.32 -5.60 103.97
N GLY A 10 -22.23 -5.28 102.67
CA GLY A 10 -23.34 -5.33 101.69
C GLY A 10 -23.16 -4.27 100.58
N GLY A 11 -23.59 -4.56 99.35
CA GLY A 11 -23.44 -3.67 98.20
C GLY A 11 -24.76 -3.43 97.45
N GLY A 12 -24.80 -2.38 96.63
CA GLY A 12 -25.92 -2.01 95.76
C GLY A 12 -25.40 -1.42 94.44
N LEU A 13 -26.06 -1.73 93.32
CA LEU A 13 -25.58 -1.46 91.97
C LEU A 13 -25.91 -0.04 91.50
N GLU A 14 -24.96 0.65 90.86
CA GLU A 14 -25.25 1.80 90.01
C GLU A 14 -25.45 1.36 88.55
N ALA A 15 -26.54 1.82 87.92
CA ALA A 15 -26.94 1.43 86.57
C ALA A 15 -26.80 2.60 85.57
N TRP A 16 -25.56 2.96 85.22
CA TRP A 16 -25.26 4.10 84.35
C TRP A 16 -24.24 3.95 83.18
N PRO A 17 -23.78 2.75 82.73
CA PRO A 17 -22.96 2.68 81.49
C PRO A 17 -23.76 2.60 80.17
N GLY A 18 -24.88 1.86 80.16
CA GLY A 18 -25.37 1.22 78.93
C GLY A 18 -25.93 2.12 77.83
N TYR A 19 -26.53 3.26 78.16
CA TYR A 19 -27.21 4.09 77.15
C TYR A 19 -26.25 4.91 76.29
N VAL A 20 -25.10 5.31 76.85
CA VAL A 20 -24.07 6.06 76.12
C VAL A 20 -23.42 5.16 75.07
N ASP A 21 -23.06 3.93 75.46
CA ASP A 21 -22.39 2.97 74.58
C ASP A 21 -23.26 2.58 73.37
N ALA A 22 -24.57 2.39 73.58
CA ALA A 22 -25.54 2.13 72.50
C ALA A 22 -25.65 3.31 71.50
N LEU A 23 -25.53 4.55 71.95
CA LEU A 23 -25.64 5.75 71.10
C LEU A 23 -24.31 6.05 70.40
N SER A 24 -23.18 5.85 71.08
CA SER A 24 -21.83 5.93 70.50
C SER A 24 -21.58 4.85 69.45
N THR A 25 -22.01 3.60 69.67
CA THR A 25 -21.91 2.54 68.66
C THR A 25 -22.80 2.80 67.45
N LEU A 26 -24.04 3.28 67.63
CA LEU A 26 -24.90 3.69 66.52
C LEU A 26 -24.26 4.81 65.69
N LEU A 27 -23.72 5.84 66.35
CA LEU A 27 -23.02 6.94 65.67
C LEU A 27 -21.79 6.45 64.92
N MET A 28 -20.98 5.58 65.53
CA MET A 28 -19.79 5.01 64.87
C MET A 28 -20.17 4.14 63.66
N VAL A 29 -21.24 3.34 63.75
CA VAL A 29 -21.74 2.55 62.61
C VAL A 29 -22.22 3.45 61.48
N ILE A 30 -22.95 4.53 61.77
CA ILE A 30 -23.41 5.49 60.75
C ILE A 30 -22.22 6.20 60.09
N ILE A 31 -21.23 6.65 60.88
CA ILE A 31 -20.01 7.26 60.36
C ILE A 31 -19.18 6.25 59.55
N PHE A 32 -19.09 4.99 59.97
CA PHE A 32 -18.39 3.94 59.24
C PHE A 32 -19.07 3.62 57.91
N VAL A 33 -20.40 3.49 57.87
CA VAL A 33 -21.16 3.29 56.62
C VAL A 33 -21.01 4.49 55.69
N LEU A 34 -21.06 5.73 56.20
CA LEU A 34 -20.79 6.93 55.40
C LEU A 34 -19.34 6.99 54.88
N LEU A 35 -18.35 6.63 55.69
CA LEU A 35 -16.95 6.59 55.29
C LEU A 35 -16.73 5.53 54.19
N VAL A 36 -17.28 4.33 54.35
CA VAL A 36 -17.25 3.26 53.35
C VAL A 36 -17.97 3.69 52.07
N PHE A 37 -19.11 4.36 52.17
CA PHE A 37 -19.84 4.89 51.02
C PHE A 37 -19.04 5.98 50.27
N VAL A 38 -18.43 6.93 50.98
CA VAL A 38 -17.59 7.99 50.39
C VAL A 38 -16.31 7.41 49.77
N LEU A 39 -15.69 6.41 50.41
CA LEU A 39 -14.55 5.69 49.83
C LEU A 39 -14.94 4.90 48.57
N ALA A 40 -16.11 4.25 48.57
CA ALA A 40 -16.63 3.55 47.39
C ALA A 40 -16.98 4.53 46.25
N GLN A 41 -17.59 5.68 46.56
CA GLN A 41 -17.84 6.77 45.61
C GLN A 41 -16.53 7.33 45.03
N GLY A 42 -15.50 7.52 45.86
CA GLY A 42 -14.18 7.97 45.44
C GLY A 42 -13.46 6.96 44.54
N PHE A 43 -13.47 5.67 44.89
CA PHE A 43 -12.93 4.61 44.04
C PHE A 43 -13.72 4.48 42.73
N LEU A 44 -15.04 4.58 42.76
CA LEU A 44 -15.88 4.55 41.56
C LEU A 44 -15.59 5.77 40.67
N SER A 45 -15.41 6.96 41.22
CA SER A 45 -15.04 8.17 40.49
C SER A 45 -13.66 8.07 39.83
N VAL A 46 -12.65 7.51 40.50
CA VAL A 46 -11.32 7.29 39.91
C VAL A 46 -11.34 6.16 38.87
N ALA A 47 -12.09 5.08 39.12
CA ALA A 47 -12.29 4.00 38.16
C ALA A 47 -13.00 4.49 36.89
N LEU A 48 -14.07 5.29 37.05
CA LEU A 48 -14.73 5.99 35.95
C LEU A 48 -13.76 6.92 35.25
N SER A 49 -13.10 7.87 35.94
CA SER A 49 -12.13 8.80 35.32
C SER A 49 -11.03 8.11 34.49
N SER A 50 -10.56 6.93 34.91
CA SER A 50 -9.60 6.13 34.12
C SER A 50 -10.24 5.41 32.93
N ARG A 51 -11.49 4.92 33.06
CA ARG A 51 -12.32 4.44 31.94
C ARG A 51 -12.67 5.56 30.97
N ASP A 52 -13.04 6.74 31.44
CA ASP A 52 -13.41 7.89 30.65
C ASP A 52 -12.22 8.36 29.83
N ARG A 53 -11.01 8.44 30.41
CA ARG A 53 -9.76 8.69 29.65
C ARG A 53 -9.37 7.57 28.68
N ALA A 54 -9.95 6.37 28.77
CA ALA A 54 -9.76 5.29 27.81
C ALA A 54 -10.82 5.35 26.70
N LEU A 55 -12.09 5.50 27.09
CA LEU A 55 -13.24 5.74 26.22
C LEU A 55 -13.07 7.01 25.39
N GLU A 56 -12.56 8.10 25.94
CA GLU A 56 -12.33 9.36 25.24
C GLU A 56 -11.08 9.33 24.34
N ARG A 57 -10.16 8.38 24.56
CA ARG A 57 -9.12 8.06 23.57
C ARG A 57 -9.68 7.19 22.45
N LEU A 58 -10.47 6.17 22.78
CA LEU A 58 -11.16 5.34 21.77
C LEU A 58 -12.15 6.16 20.94
N ASN A 59 -12.90 7.08 21.57
CA ASN A 59 -13.88 7.95 20.94
C ASN A 59 -13.20 9.09 20.17
N ARG A 60 -12.00 9.54 20.57
CA ARG A 60 -11.14 10.35 19.69
C ARG A 60 -10.68 9.57 18.47
N GLN A 61 -10.18 8.34 18.63
CA GLN A 61 -9.77 7.52 17.49
C GLN A 61 -10.94 7.14 16.57
N VAL A 62 -12.12 6.87 17.12
CA VAL A 62 -13.37 6.68 16.35
C VAL A 62 -13.83 7.99 15.72
N SER A 63 -13.63 9.15 16.36
CA SER A 63 -13.90 10.46 15.77
C SER A 63 -12.93 10.77 14.63
N GLU A 64 -11.62 10.57 14.80
CA GLU A 64 -10.60 10.73 13.75
C GLU A 64 -10.88 9.82 12.55
N LEU A 65 -11.23 8.55 12.82
CA LEU A 65 -11.64 7.61 11.77
C LEU A 65 -12.99 8.00 11.13
N SER A 66 -13.91 8.58 11.89
CA SER A 66 -15.20 9.07 11.36
C SER A 66 -15.04 10.38 10.57
N GLU A 67 -14.11 11.25 10.95
CA GLU A 67 -13.73 12.46 10.22
C GLU A 67 -12.99 12.09 8.94
N LEU A 68 -12.03 11.16 8.97
CA LEU A 68 -11.39 10.60 7.78
C LEU A 68 -12.41 9.93 6.84
N LEU A 69 -13.35 9.14 7.38
CA LEU A 69 -14.41 8.49 6.60
C LEU A 69 -15.43 9.51 6.07
N ALA A 70 -15.72 10.59 6.81
CA ALA A 70 -16.54 11.70 6.35
C ALA A 70 -15.82 12.54 5.29
N LEU A 71 -14.49 12.67 5.37
CA LEU A 71 -13.66 13.35 4.38
C LEU A 71 -13.64 12.55 3.07
N GLU A 72 -13.36 11.23 3.11
CA GLU A 72 -13.45 10.37 1.92
C GLU A 72 -14.88 10.31 1.34
N ARG A 73 -15.92 10.31 2.19
CA ARG A 73 -17.33 10.39 1.72
C ARG A 73 -17.64 11.74 1.08
N GLY A 74 -17.14 12.84 1.64
CA GLY A 74 -17.27 14.19 1.08
C GLY A 74 -16.58 14.31 -0.27
N GLN A 75 -15.32 13.88 -0.36
CA GLN A 75 -14.54 13.84 -1.60
C GLN A 75 -15.21 12.94 -2.66
N ALA A 76 -15.73 11.78 -2.28
CA ALA A 76 -16.45 10.90 -3.21
C ALA A 76 -17.74 11.52 -3.76
N GLU A 77 -18.47 12.28 -2.95
CA GLU A 77 -19.71 12.96 -3.38
C GLU A 77 -19.42 14.27 -4.14
N GLU A 78 -18.33 14.96 -3.85
CA GLU A 78 -17.80 16.07 -4.67
C GLU A 78 -17.34 15.59 -6.05
N LEU A 79 -16.67 14.43 -6.12
CA LEU A 79 -16.32 13.75 -7.36
C LEU A 79 -17.56 13.34 -8.16
N ARG A 80 -18.58 12.74 -7.52
CA ARG A 80 -19.88 12.44 -8.17
C ARG A 80 -20.57 13.70 -8.69
N THR A 81 -20.61 14.77 -7.90
CA THR A 81 -21.21 16.05 -8.29
C THR A 81 -20.49 16.65 -9.50
N SER A 82 -19.17 16.55 -9.53
CA SER A 82 -18.33 17.02 -10.65
C SER A 82 -18.48 16.16 -11.91
N LEU A 83 -18.62 14.84 -11.76
CA LEU A 83 -18.94 13.91 -12.85
C LEU A 83 -20.36 14.15 -13.41
N SER A 84 -21.33 14.46 -12.56
CA SER A 84 -22.69 14.82 -13.00
C SER A 84 -22.69 16.11 -13.80
N ARG A 85 -21.98 17.15 -13.30
CA ARG A 85 -21.84 18.46 -13.95
C ARG A 85 -21.19 18.34 -15.33
N THR A 86 -20.04 17.69 -15.42
CA THR A 86 -19.34 17.47 -16.70
C THR A 86 -20.12 16.58 -17.67
N ALA A 87 -20.88 15.60 -17.17
CA ALA A 87 -21.80 14.81 -18.01
C ALA A 87 -23.02 15.62 -18.51
N GLU A 88 -23.40 16.70 -17.84
CA GLU A 88 -24.48 17.61 -18.25
C GLU A 88 -23.98 18.66 -19.25
N GLU A 89 -22.80 19.25 -19.00
CA GLU A 89 -22.05 20.09 -19.95
C GLU A 89 -21.78 19.34 -21.27
N LEU A 90 -21.38 18.06 -21.19
CA LEU A 90 -21.17 17.21 -22.37
C LEU A 90 -22.46 17.00 -23.18
N ARG A 91 -23.62 16.85 -22.51
CA ARG A 91 -24.93 16.76 -23.17
C ARG A 91 -25.29 18.08 -23.84
N ALA A 92 -25.15 19.21 -23.15
CA ALA A 92 -25.42 20.54 -23.70
C ALA A 92 -24.56 20.82 -24.96
N ASN A 93 -23.26 20.54 -24.90
CA ASN A 93 -22.35 20.67 -26.03
C ASN A 93 -22.71 19.73 -27.20
N SER A 94 -23.20 18.51 -26.92
CA SER A 94 -23.67 17.61 -27.98
C SER A 94 -24.93 18.14 -28.70
N ALA A 95 -25.91 18.66 -27.94
CA ALA A 95 -27.13 19.24 -28.49
C ALA A 95 -26.86 20.52 -29.28
N ALA A 96 -25.95 21.37 -28.81
CA ALA A 96 -25.47 22.54 -29.56
C ALA A 96 -24.83 22.13 -30.89
N ARG A 97 -23.98 21.10 -30.90
CA ARG A 97 -23.35 20.58 -32.13
C ARG A 97 -24.37 20.07 -33.15
N GLU A 98 -25.48 19.47 -32.69
CA GLU A 98 -26.59 19.10 -33.57
C GLU A 98 -27.36 20.30 -34.12
N ALA A 99 -27.56 21.35 -33.32
CA ALA A 99 -28.19 22.59 -33.80
C ALA A 99 -27.34 23.24 -34.90
N LEU A 100 -26.03 23.41 -34.68
CA LEU A 100 -25.12 23.91 -35.72
C LEU A 100 -25.09 22.99 -36.96
N ALA A 101 -25.20 21.68 -36.79
CA ALA A 101 -25.28 20.75 -37.93
C ALA A 101 -26.56 20.94 -38.76
N ARG A 102 -27.70 21.25 -38.14
CA ARG A 102 -28.96 21.59 -38.83
C ARG A 102 -28.86 22.94 -39.54
N ASN A 103 -28.34 23.97 -38.88
CA ASN A 103 -28.12 25.31 -39.48
C ASN A 103 -27.21 25.22 -40.72
N LEU A 104 -26.09 24.49 -40.60
CA LEU A 104 -25.15 24.26 -41.70
C LEU A 104 -25.73 23.44 -42.87
N SER A 105 -26.82 22.69 -42.66
CA SER A 105 -27.54 22.02 -43.74
C SER A 105 -28.39 23.02 -44.51
N ILE A 106 -29.22 23.80 -43.80
CA ILE A 106 -30.11 24.82 -44.37
C ILE A 106 -29.29 25.84 -45.18
N LEU A 107 -28.21 26.39 -44.61
CA LEU A 107 -27.32 27.35 -45.30
C LEU A 107 -26.58 26.77 -46.51
N ARG A 108 -26.49 25.44 -46.66
CA ARG A 108 -25.98 24.80 -47.90
C ARG A 108 -27.07 24.67 -48.95
N GLU A 109 -28.26 24.30 -48.53
CA GLU A 109 -29.44 24.12 -49.38
C GLU A 109 -29.88 25.46 -49.99
N ASP A 110 -29.97 26.52 -49.19
CA ASP A 110 -30.20 27.90 -49.66
C ASP A 110 -29.12 28.37 -50.65
N ARG A 111 -27.83 28.08 -50.36
CA ARG A 111 -26.71 28.39 -51.26
C ARG A 111 -26.84 27.68 -52.60
N ASP A 112 -27.23 26.41 -52.61
CA ASP A 112 -27.37 25.62 -53.85
C ASP A 112 -28.60 26.03 -54.65
N ARG A 113 -29.70 26.36 -53.97
CA ARG A 113 -30.87 26.99 -54.58
C ARG A 113 -30.52 28.33 -55.25
N LEU A 114 -29.86 29.25 -54.53
CA LEU A 114 -29.40 30.53 -55.08
C LEU A 114 -28.41 30.37 -56.24
N ALA A 115 -27.66 29.26 -56.28
CA ALA A 115 -26.78 28.95 -57.42
C ALA A 115 -27.58 28.49 -58.66
N GLN A 116 -28.67 27.74 -58.49
CA GLN A 116 -29.57 27.33 -59.57
C GLN A 116 -30.38 28.51 -60.12
N GLU A 117 -30.94 29.35 -59.23
CA GLU A 117 -31.68 30.56 -59.60
C GLU A 117 -30.79 31.50 -60.44
N ARG A 118 -29.57 31.79 -59.97
CA ARG A 118 -28.54 32.53 -60.72
C ARG A 118 -28.27 31.96 -62.11
N ASP A 119 -28.08 30.65 -62.23
CA ASP A 119 -27.68 30.05 -63.52
C ASP A 119 -28.85 30.00 -64.53
N ALA A 120 -30.10 29.97 -64.06
CA ALA A 120 -31.27 30.23 -64.89
C ALA A 120 -31.28 31.69 -65.38
N THR A 121 -31.16 32.67 -64.49
CA THR A 121 -31.10 34.12 -64.81
C THR A 121 -29.96 34.44 -65.79
N ARG A 122 -28.83 33.76 -65.64
CA ARG A 122 -27.66 33.90 -66.54
C ARG A 122 -27.92 33.29 -67.92
N ALA A 123 -28.55 32.13 -68.01
CA ALA A 123 -28.94 31.53 -69.29
C ALA A 123 -30.02 32.37 -70.01
N GLU A 124 -30.94 32.99 -69.28
CA GLU A 124 -31.93 33.95 -69.79
C GLU A 124 -31.25 35.17 -70.43
N ARG A 125 -30.31 35.79 -69.69
CA ARG A 125 -29.46 36.89 -70.18
C ARG A 125 -28.69 36.51 -71.44
N ASP A 126 -28.14 35.30 -71.50
CA ASP A 126 -27.31 34.84 -72.63
C ASP A 126 -28.16 34.57 -73.89
N ARG A 127 -29.40 34.07 -73.74
CA ARG A 127 -30.40 34.06 -74.83
C ARG A 127 -30.73 35.47 -75.30
N LEU A 128 -30.90 36.41 -74.38
CA LEU A 128 -31.21 37.81 -74.71
C LEU A 128 -30.05 38.48 -75.47
N ALA A 129 -28.80 38.21 -75.08
CA ALA A 129 -27.61 38.70 -75.77
C ALA A 129 -27.51 38.17 -77.22
N ALA A 130 -27.84 36.90 -77.45
CA ALA A 130 -27.95 36.34 -78.80
C ALA A 130 -29.03 37.06 -79.62
N ARG A 131 -30.23 37.24 -79.06
CA ARG A 131 -31.33 37.97 -79.71
C ARG A 131 -30.96 39.43 -80.03
N ILE A 132 -30.19 40.10 -79.17
CA ILE A 132 -29.68 41.46 -79.43
C ILE A 132 -28.72 41.44 -80.64
N ALA A 133 -27.81 40.47 -80.73
CA ALA A 133 -26.90 40.34 -81.87
C ALA A 133 -27.65 40.07 -83.19
N ASP A 134 -28.68 39.21 -83.18
CA ASP A 134 -29.54 38.95 -84.33
C ASP A 134 -30.30 40.22 -84.77
N LEU A 135 -30.80 41.02 -83.82
CA LEU A 135 -31.50 42.28 -84.09
C LEU A 135 -30.55 43.39 -84.58
N ASP A 136 -29.32 43.47 -84.08
CA ASP A 136 -28.29 44.38 -84.60
C ASP A 136 -27.88 43.99 -86.05
N LEU A 137 -27.73 42.70 -86.33
CA LEU A 137 -27.50 42.17 -87.70
C LEU A 137 -28.68 42.51 -88.63
N ALA A 138 -29.91 42.30 -88.19
CA ALA A 138 -31.11 42.64 -88.96
C ALA A 138 -31.23 44.16 -89.21
N ALA A 139 -30.89 44.99 -88.22
CA ALA A 139 -30.88 46.44 -88.34
C ALA A 139 -29.81 46.94 -89.32
N GLY A 140 -28.60 46.36 -89.26
CA GLY A 140 -27.53 46.64 -90.23
C GLY A 140 -27.91 46.26 -91.65
N GLY A 141 -28.49 45.07 -91.85
CA GLY A 141 -29.01 44.62 -93.14
C GLY A 141 -30.14 45.49 -93.68
N GLY A 142 -31.06 45.95 -92.82
CA GLY A 142 -32.11 46.90 -93.18
C GLY A 142 -31.57 48.26 -93.62
N ALA A 143 -30.59 48.81 -92.87
CA ALA A 143 -29.93 50.05 -93.24
C ALA A 143 -29.19 49.96 -94.60
N ALA A 144 -28.56 48.81 -94.89
CA ALA A 144 -27.93 48.57 -96.18
C ALA A 144 -28.94 48.52 -97.35
N ARG A 145 -30.08 47.84 -97.18
CA ARG A 145 -31.16 47.82 -98.19
C ARG A 145 -31.78 49.19 -98.42
N ILE A 146 -31.95 49.99 -97.36
CA ILE A 146 -32.41 51.39 -97.46
C ILE A 146 -31.43 52.22 -98.31
N ALA A 147 -30.12 52.11 -98.06
CA ALA A 147 -29.11 52.82 -98.86
C ALA A 147 -29.07 52.36 -100.33
N GLU A 148 -29.26 51.06 -100.61
CA GLU A 148 -29.38 50.56 -101.99
C GLU A 148 -30.62 51.13 -102.69
N LEU A 149 -31.78 51.13 -102.02
CA LEU A 149 -33.02 51.68 -102.55
C LEU A 149 -32.93 53.20 -102.78
N GLU A 150 -32.27 53.94 -101.90
CA GLU A 150 -32.03 55.38 -102.05
C GLU A 150 -31.09 55.67 -103.23
N GLY A 151 -30.03 54.90 -103.41
CA GLY A 151 -29.15 54.99 -104.59
C GLY A 151 -29.91 54.69 -105.90
N ARG A 152 -30.69 53.60 -105.93
CA ARG A 152 -31.52 53.23 -107.09
C ARG A 152 -32.62 54.26 -107.39
N LEU A 153 -33.17 54.91 -106.37
CA LEU A 153 -34.13 56.02 -106.52
C LEU A 153 -33.45 57.25 -107.15
N ALA A 154 -32.24 57.60 -106.70
CA ALA A 154 -31.46 58.69 -107.29
C ALA A 154 -31.07 58.41 -108.75
N GLU A 155 -30.65 57.19 -109.08
CA GLU A 155 -30.40 56.79 -110.48
C GLU A 155 -31.67 56.82 -111.34
N ALA A 156 -32.84 56.51 -110.77
CA ALA A 156 -34.12 56.55 -111.49
C ALA A 156 -34.55 57.99 -111.77
N LEU A 157 -34.34 58.91 -110.81
CA LEU A 157 -34.55 60.36 -110.99
C LEU A 157 -33.62 60.93 -112.06
N ALA A 158 -32.31 60.68 -111.99
CA ALA A 158 -31.35 61.15 -112.98
C ALA A 158 -31.65 60.61 -114.40
N ARG A 159 -32.13 59.37 -114.51
CA ARG A 159 -32.62 58.81 -115.80
C ARG A 159 -33.91 59.45 -116.28
N ALA A 160 -34.83 59.82 -115.38
CA ALA A 160 -36.06 60.52 -115.71
C ALA A 160 -35.79 61.94 -116.26
N GLU A 161 -34.83 62.66 -115.66
CA GLU A 161 -34.42 64.00 -116.09
C GLU A 161 -33.70 63.99 -117.45
N ALA A 162 -32.95 62.92 -117.75
CA ALA A 162 -32.23 62.77 -119.01
C ALA A 162 -33.09 62.28 -120.19
N ALA A 163 -34.24 61.64 -119.94
CA ALA A 163 -35.05 60.98 -120.96
C ALA A 163 -36.46 61.59 -121.08
N GLY A 164 -36.64 62.51 -122.05
CA GLY A 164 -37.92 63.17 -122.34
C GLY A 164 -38.99 62.27 -123.00
N GLY A 165 -39.22 61.05 -122.51
CA GLY A 165 -40.17 60.08 -123.07
C GLY A 165 -40.88 59.23 -122.01
N ASP A 166 -42.19 59.05 -122.19
CA ASP A 166 -43.15 58.34 -121.30
C ASP A 166 -43.00 58.60 -119.79
N ALA A 167 -43.50 59.75 -119.35
CA ALA A 167 -43.64 60.07 -117.92
C ALA A 167 -44.50 59.07 -117.14
N ALA A 168 -45.44 58.35 -117.78
CA ALA A 168 -46.39 57.48 -117.07
C ALA A 168 -45.74 56.16 -116.63
N ALA A 169 -44.77 55.62 -117.39
CA ALA A 169 -43.94 54.51 -116.91
C ALA A 169 -43.07 54.94 -115.72
N THR A 170 -42.34 56.05 -115.87
CA THR A 170 -41.35 56.56 -114.93
C THR A 170 -41.96 56.94 -113.56
N VAL A 171 -43.12 57.59 -113.54
CA VAL A 171 -43.85 57.93 -112.31
C VAL A 171 -44.28 56.68 -111.52
N ARG A 172 -44.68 55.59 -112.19
CA ARG A 172 -45.02 54.33 -111.51
C ARG A 172 -43.80 53.72 -110.84
N THR A 173 -42.69 53.57 -111.55
CA THR A 173 -41.43 53.05 -110.96
C THR A 173 -40.91 53.89 -109.80
N LEU A 174 -41.07 55.21 -109.85
CA LEU A 174 -40.75 56.12 -108.74
C LEU A 174 -41.68 55.91 -107.54
N THR A 175 -42.99 55.79 -107.77
CA THR A 175 -43.99 55.56 -106.71
C THR A 175 -43.76 54.23 -106.00
N ASP A 176 -43.51 53.15 -106.75
CA ASP A 176 -43.26 51.83 -106.19
C ASP A 176 -41.93 51.77 -105.42
N ALA A 177 -40.87 52.42 -105.93
CA ALA A 177 -39.59 52.54 -105.21
C ALA A 177 -39.72 53.34 -103.90
N GLN A 178 -40.46 54.46 -103.91
CA GLN A 178 -40.77 55.23 -102.70
C GLN A 178 -41.57 54.40 -101.69
N ARG A 179 -42.52 53.58 -102.17
CA ARG A 179 -43.35 52.70 -101.32
C ARG A 179 -42.53 51.58 -100.67
N LEU A 180 -41.61 50.98 -101.41
CA LEU A 180 -40.65 49.98 -100.88
C LEU A 180 -39.70 50.61 -99.86
N LEU A 181 -39.15 51.80 -100.15
CA LEU A 181 -38.29 52.53 -99.24
C LEU A 181 -39.01 52.92 -97.93
N ALA A 182 -40.27 53.35 -98.01
CA ALA A 182 -41.10 53.61 -96.83
C ALA A 182 -41.37 52.34 -96.00
N ALA A 183 -41.60 51.20 -96.65
CA ALA A 183 -41.81 49.92 -95.97
C ALA A 183 -40.53 49.43 -95.24
N GLU A 184 -39.35 49.49 -95.87
CA GLU A 184 -38.08 49.13 -95.23
C GLU A 184 -37.71 50.08 -94.09
N ARG A 185 -37.96 51.39 -94.24
CA ARG A 185 -37.78 52.36 -93.14
C ARG A 185 -38.67 52.02 -91.93
N ALA A 186 -39.95 51.73 -92.15
CA ALA A 186 -40.87 51.31 -91.09
C ALA A 186 -40.46 49.96 -90.45
N ALA A 187 -39.95 49.01 -91.24
CA ALA A 187 -39.41 47.74 -90.74
C ALA A 187 -38.17 47.96 -89.87
N LEU A 188 -37.23 48.83 -90.28
CA LEU A 188 -36.06 49.19 -89.49
C LEU A 188 -36.44 49.90 -88.17
N GLU A 189 -37.47 50.73 -88.17
CA GLU A 189 -38.01 51.34 -86.95
C GLU A 189 -38.74 50.34 -86.02
N ALA A 190 -39.26 49.23 -86.55
CA ALA A 190 -39.74 48.11 -85.72
C ALA A 190 -38.55 47.37 -85.08
N VAL A 191 -37.57 46.94 -85.87
CA VAL A 191 -36.36 46.25 -85.38
C VAL A 191 -35.61 47.09 -84.35
N ARG A 192 -35.50 48.41 -84.54
CA ARG A 192 -34.87 49.33 -83.57
C ARG A 192 -35.63 49.42 -82.24
N ARG A 193 -36.96 49.32 -82.24
CA ARG A 193 -37.76 49.30 -80.99
C ARG A 193 -37.61 47.98 -80.25
N ASP A 194 -37.64 46.85 -80.97
CA ASP A 194 -37.40 45.53 -80.38
C ASP A 194 -35.98 45.41 -79.79
N LEU A 195 -34.99 45.97 -80.48
CA LEU A 195 -33.60 46.06 -80.04
C LEU A 195 -33.44 46.92 -78.77
N ALA A 196 -34.15 48.05 -78.67
CA ALA A 196 -34.15 48.88 -77.47
C ALA A 196 -34.78 48.13 -76.28
N ALA A 197 -35.97 47.54 -76.47
CA ALA A 197 -36.65 46.76 -75.43
C ALA A 197 -35.82 45.57 -74.94
N ALA A 198 -35.10 44.88 -75.84
CA ALA A 198 -34.19 43.80 -75.49
C ALA A 198 -32.97 44.32 -74.68
N ARG A 199 -32.40 45.47 -75.04
CA ARG A 199 -31.29 46.09 -74.29
C ARG A 199 -31.70 46.53 -72.88
N ASP A 200 -32.90 47.09 -72.73
CA ASP A 200 -33.45 47.45 -71.41
C ASP A 200 -33.71 46.22 -70.52
N GLN A 201 -34.23 45.14 -71.10
CA GLN A 201 -34.39 43.85 -70.40
C GLN A 201 -33.04 43.24 -69.98
N ALA A 202 -32.01 43.30 -70.84
CA ALA A 202 -30.66 42.85 -70.47
C ALA A 202 -30.05 43.71 -69.34
N ALA A 203 -30.34 45.02 -69.32
CA ALA A 203 -29.91 45.95 -68.27
C ALA A 203 -30.70 45.78 -66.95
N ALA A 204 -31.91 45.21 -66.98
CA ALA A 204 -32.61 44.74 -65.78
C ALA A 204 -31.93 43.49 -65.21
N LEU A 205 -31.86 42.40 -65.99
CA LEU A 205 -31.26 41.12 -65.57
C LEU A 205 -29.81 41.27 -65.05
N THR A 206 -29.04 42.21 -65.59
CA THR A 206 -27.67 42.51 -65.14
C THR A 206 -27.62 43.15 -63.75
N ARG A 207 -28.64 43.94 -63.37
CA ARG A 207 -28.77 44.49 -62.00
C ARG A 207 -29.24 43.42 -61.02
N ASP A 208 -30.17 42.57 -61.43
CA ASP A 208 -30.69 41.48 -60.60
C ASP A 208 -29.58 40.49 -60.25
N LEU A 209 -28.76 40.07 -61.23
CA LEU A 209 -27.54 39.27 -61.03
C LEU A 209 -26.49 39.94 -60.12
N ALA A 210 -26.44 41.28 -60.06
CA ALA A 210 -25.56 41.99 -59.13
C ALA A 210 -26.12 41.98 -57.69
N GLN A 211 -27.44 42.01 -57.53
CA GLN A 211 -28.11 41.92 -56.23
C GLN A 211 -28.05 40.49 -55.65
N GLU A 212 -28.32 39.46 -56.45
CA GLU A 212 -28.10 38.05 -56.09
C GLU A 212 -26.65 37.77 -55.68
N ARG A 213 -25.69 38.40 -56.34
CA ARG A 213 -24.28 38.27 -55.97
C ARG A 213 -24.02 38.81 -54.56
N GLY A 214 -24.61 39.95 -54.20
CA GLY A 214 -24.50 40.56 -52.87
C GLY A 214 -25.09 39.68 -51.77
N THR A 215 -26.28 39.10 -51.97
CA THR A 215 -26.90 38.19 -50.99
C THR A 215 -26.08 36.91 -50.84
N ARG A 216 -25.66 36.29 -51.95
CA ARG A 216 -24.81 35.08 -51.94
C ARG A 216 -23.46 35.31 -51.26
N GLU A 217 -22.87 36.50 -51.41
CA GLU A 217 -21.63 36.89 -50.71
C GLU A 217 -21.85 37.21 -49.22
N ALA A 218 -23.09 37.44 -48.76
CA ALA A 218 -23.44 37.41 -47.33
C ALA A 218 -23.58 35.96 -46.82
N THR A 219 -24.41 35.13 -47.47
CA THR A 219 -24.62 33.72 -47.08
C THR A 219 -23.31 32.91 -47.05
N GLN A 220 -22.33 33.23 -47.91
CA GLN A 220 -20.99 32.63 -47.83
C GLN A 220 -20.18 33.04 -46.60
N ARG A 221 -20.35 34.25 -46.06
CA ARG A 221 -19.73 34.68 -44.80
C ARG A 221 -20.40 33.98 -43.62
N ASP A 222 -21.73 33.90 -43.60
CA ASP A 222 -22.49 33.21 -42.56
C ASP A 222 -22.12 31.71 -42.51
N LEU A 223 -22.06 31.05 -43.67
CA LEU A 223 -21.63 29.65 -43.82
C LEU A 223 -20.15 29.43 -43.46
N ALA A 224 -19.30 30.46 -43.50
CA ALA A 224 -17.91 30.39 -43.03
C ALA A 224 -17.83 30.57 -41.51
N GLN A 225 -18.60 31.49 -40.94
CA GLN A 225 -18.69 31.72 -39.50
C GLN A 225 -19.26 30.50 -38.77
N GLU A 226 -20.32 29.87 -39.28
CA GLU A 226 -20.89 28.64 -38.70
C GLU A 226 -19.99 27.39 -38.84
N ARG A 227 -18.97 27.43 -39.70
CA ARG A 227 -17.90 26.41 -39.70
C ARG A 227 -16.89 26.69 -38.60
N ALA A 228 -16.49 27.96 -38.41
CA ALA A 228 -15.54 28.34 -37.38
C ALA A 228 -16.06 28.08 -35.96
N THR A 229 -17.35 28.36 -35.69
CA THR A 229 -18.01 28.03 -34.41
C THR A 229 -18.09 26.51 -34.16
N ARG A 230 -18.36 25.73 -35.21
CA ARG A 230 -18.33 24.26 -35.15
C ARG A 230 -16.91 23.73 -34.90
N GLU A 231 -15.88 24.31 -35.53
CA GLU A 231 -14.49 23.93 -35.33
C GLU A 231 -13.95 24.35 -33.96
N ALA A 232 -14.48 25.42 -33.35
CA ALA A 232 -14.26 25.74 -31.94
C ALA A 232 -14.88 24.65 -31.03
N THR A 233 -16.21 24.45 -31.10
CA THR A 233 -16.90 23.44 -30.27
C THR A 233 -16.39 22.00 -30.46
N GLN A 234 -15.83 21.65 -31.62
CA GLN A 234 -15.14 20.37 -31.81
C GLN A 234 -13.80 20.26 -31.06
N ARG A 235 -13.08 21.37 -30.83
CA ARG A 235 -11.86 21.42 -29.99
C ARG A 235 -12.21 21.41 -28.50
N ASP A 236 -13.22 22.17 -28.10
CA ASP A 236 -13.70 22.22 -26.71
C ASP A 236 -14.19 20.82 -26.26
N LEU A 237 -14.94 20.13 -27.12
CA LEU A 237 -15.38 18.75 -26.92
C LEU A 237 -14.21 17.74 -26.84
N ALA A 238 -13.09 18.01 -27.53
CA ALA A 238 -11.89 17.18 -27.44
C ALA A 238 -11.12 17.41 -26.12
N MET A 239 -11.05 18.66 -25.65
CA MET A 239 -10.50 19.00 -24.34
C MET A 239 -11.28 18.35 -23.20
N ALA A 240 -12.60 18.56 -23.14
CA ALA A 240 -13.46 17.96 -22.11
C ALA A 240 -13.38 16.42 -22.10
N ARG A 241 -13.21 15.80 -23.27
CA ARG A 241 -13.02 14.34 -23.38
C ARG A 241 -11.66 13.88 -22.86
N ASN A 242 -10.61 14.68 -23.01
CA ASN A 242 -9.30 14.41 -22.42
C ASN A 242 -9.34 14.58 -20.90
N GLU A 243 -10.02 15.60 -20.38
CA GLU A 243 -10.22 15.81 -18.94
C GLU A 243 -11.01 14.65 -18.31
N ILE A 244 -12.12 14.22 -18.91
CA ILE A 244 -12.87 13.03 -18.46
C ILE A 244 -11.98 11.78 -18.46
N THR A 245 -11.08 11.64 -19.44
CA THR A 245 -10.12 10.52 -19.51
C THR A 245 -9.08 10.59 -18.39
N ALA A 246 -8.56 11.78 -18.09
CA ALA A 246 -7.62 12.00 -16.98
C ALA A 246 -8.28 11.78 -15.60
N LEU A 247 -9.50 12.29 -15.39
CA LEU A 247 -10.30 12.05 -14.18
C LEU A 247 -10.61 10.56 -13.99
N THR A 248 -10.89 9.83 -15.08
CA THR A 248 -11.08 8.37 -15.04
C THR A 248 -9.79 7.66 -14.63
N GLY A 249 -8.64 8.09 -15.18
CA GLY A 249 -7.32 7.57 -14.81
C GLY A 249 -6.99 7.77 -13.33
N ASN A 250 -7.25 8.98 -12.80
CA ASN A 250 -7.09 9.30 -11.39
C ASN A 250 -8.01 8.44 -10.50
N LEU A 251 -9.27 8.25 -10.91
CA LEU A 251 -10.24 7.41 -10.18
C LEU A 251 -9.83 5.92 -10.17
N THR A 252 -9.20 5.41 -11.22
CA THR A 252 -8.60 4.07 -11.21
C THR A 252 -7.38 3.98 -10.30
N ALA A 253 -6.49 4.98 -10.29
CA ALA A 253 -5.32 5.01 -9.42
C ALA A 253 -5.71 5.08 -7.92
N GLU A 254 -6.74 5.86 -7.57
CA GLU A 254 -7.34 5.88 -6.22
C GLU A 254 -7.88 4.50 -5.82
N ARG A 255 -8.61 3.82 -6.71
CA ARG A 255 -9.13 2.47 -6.46
C ARG A 255 -8.03 1.43 -6.28
N ASP A 256 -6.97 1.50 -7.07
CA ASP A 256 -5.82 0.59 -6.95
C ASP A 256 -5.03 0.85 -5.66
N GLN A 257 -4.90 2.12 -5.23
CA GLN A 257 -4.40 2.44 -3.88
C GLN A 257 -5.31 1.87 -2.79
N ARG A 258 -6.64 2.03 -2.89
CA ARG A 258 -7.59 1.55 -1.87
C ARG A 258 -7.54 0.03 -1.75
N ALA A 259 -7.53 -0.69 -2.86
CA ALA A 259 -7.35 -2.14 -2.92
C ALA A 259 -5.96 -2.58 -2.39
N GLN A 260 -4.92 -1.76 -2.53
CA GLN A 260 -3.63 -2.04 -1.92
C GLN A 260 -3.66 -1.84 -0.41
N ARG A 261 -4.19 -0.71 0.09
CA ARG A 261 -4.38 -0.44 1.53
C ARG A 261 -5.19 -1.56 2.20
N GLU A 262 -6.23 -2.07 1.53
CA GLU A 262 -7.03 -3.22 1.99
C GLU A 262 -6.21 -4.52 2.09
N ARG A 263 -5.35 -4.82 1.10
CA ARG A 263 -4.42 -5.97 1.14
C ARG A 263 -3.39 -5.84 2.27
N ASP A 264 -2.80 -4.65 2.43
CA ASP A 264 -1.82 -4.38 3.48
C ASP A 264 -2.46 -4.52 4.88
N LEU A 265 -3.70 -4.05 5.04
CA LEU A 265 -4.47 -4.17 6.29
C LEU A 265 -4.89 -5.63 6.57
N ALA A 266 -5.16 -6.43 5.54
CA ALA A 266 -5.40 -7.87 5.68
C ALA A 266 -4.14 -8.62 6.10
N GLN A 267 -2.99 -8.32 5.50
CA GLN A 267 -1.69 -8.91 5.86
C GLN A 267 -1.28 -8.55 7.31
N ALA A 268 -1.51 -7.29 7.73
CA ALA A 268 -1.27 -6.87 9.10
C ALA A 268 -2.18 -7.61 10.12
N ARG A 269 -3.44 -7.89 9.76
CA ARG A 269 -4.34 -8.72 10.58
C ARG A 269 -3.87 -10.16 10.69
N GLU A 270 -3.38 -10.76 9.59
CA GLU A 270 -2.85 -12.12 9.60
C GLU A 270 -1.58 -12.23 10.48
N GLN A 271 -0.65 -11.27 10.35
CA GLN A 271 0.53 -11.17 11.22
C GLN A 271 0.13 -10.98 12.71
N GLY A 272 -0.86 -10.15 12.99
CA GLY A 272 -1.41 -9.99 14.34
C GLY A 272 -2.02 -11.28 14.91
N GLN A 273 -2.72 -12.07 14.08
CA GLN A 273 -3.23 -13.38 14.48
C GLN A 273 -2.12 -14.41 14.71
N ALA A 274 -1.09 -14.43 13.86
CA ALA A 274 0.07 -15.31 14.04
C ALA A 274 0.77 -15.00 15.37
N LEU A 275 1.08 -13.72 15.63
CA LEU A 275 1.69 -13.28 16.89
C LEU A 275 0.82 -13.61 18.12
N ALA A 276 -0.52 -13.53 17.99
CA ALA A 276 -1.45 -13.93 19.05
C ALA A 276 -1.45 -15.45 19.31
N ARG A 277 -1.27 -16.28 18.29
CA ARG A 277 -1.09 -17.75 18.43
C ARG A 277 0.24 -18.05 19.12
N ASP A 278 1.34 -17.42 18.69
CA ASP A 278 2.67 -17.60 19.31
C ASP A 278 2.70 -17.14 20.77
N LEU A 279 2.07 -16.02 21.10
CA LEU A 279 1.87 -15.55 22.47
C LEU A 279 0.96 -16.46 23.32
N THR A 280 0.14 -17.31 22.68
CA THR A 280 -0.69 -18.30 23.38
C THR A 280 0.10 -19.59 23.61
N ALA A 281 0.80 -20.09 22.60
CA ALA A 281 1.70 -21.24 22.70
C ALA A 281 2.84 -20.98 23.71
N THR A 282 3.41 -19.77 23.71
CA THR A 282 4.46 -19.37 24.67
C THR A 282 3.94 -19.36 26.12
N ARG A 283 2.68 -18.93 26.34
CA ARG A 283 2.04 -19.04 27.66
C ARG A 283 1.83 -20.49 28.06
N GLN A 284 1.24 -21.31 27.19
CA GLN A 284 1.02 -22.74 27.46
C GLN A 284 2.33 -23.49 27.77
N ALA A 285 3.41 -23.20 27.03
CA ALA A 285 4.73 -23.76 27.30
C ALA A 285 5.29 -23.31 28.66
N ARG A 286 5.18 -22.01 29.00
CA ARG A 286 5.58 -21.47 30.30
C ARG A 286 4.80 -22.13 31.44
N ASP A 287 3.48 -22.24 31.29
CA ASP A 287 2.59 -22.73 32.33
C ASP A 287 2.83 -24.23 32.58
N ALA A 288 3.05 -25.03 31.51
CA ALA A 288 3.50 -26.42 31.63
C ALA A 288 4.91 -26.54 32.27
N THR A 289 5.84 -25.61 32.05
CA THR A 289 7.11 -25.60 32.79
C THR A 289 6.96 -25.24 34.27
N ALA A 290 5.95 -24.44 34.63
CA ALA A 290 5.64 -24.14 36.02
C ALA A 290 5.04 -25.35 36.75
N GLU A 291 4.13 -26.10 36.11
CA GLU A 291 3.61 -27.37 36.62
C GLU A 291 4.74 -28.41 36.82
N SER A 292 5.63 -28.54 35.83
CA SER A 292 6.81 -29.43 35.91
C SER A 292 7.77 -29.03 37.04
N LEU A 293 7.95 -27.73 37.29
CA LEU A 293 8.76 -27.24 38.40
C LEU A 293 8.12 -27.53 39.76
N ALA A 294 6.80 -27.32 39.90
CA ALA A 294 6.06 -27.62 41.13
C ALA A 294 6.08 -29.12 41.45
N ALA A 295 5.93 -29.99 40.45
CA ALA A 295 6.06 -31.44 40.61
C ALA A 295 7.45 -31.83 41.15
N ARG A 296 8.52 -31.25 40.58
CA ARG A 296 9.91 -31.48 41.05
C ARG A 296 10.18 -30.94 42.45
N GLN A 297 9.51 -29.86 42.87
CA GLN A 297 9.60 -29.36 44.24
C GLN A 297 8.97 -30.33 45.24
N LEU A 298 7.78 -30.88 44.93
CA LEU A 298 7.13 -31.90 45.75
C LEU A 298 7.95 -33.20 45.84
N GLU A 299 8.60 -33.61 44.75
CA GLU A 299 9.53 -34.75 44.70
C GLU A 299 10.78 -34.48 45.56
N ALA A 300 11.37 -33.30 45.47
CA ALA A 300 12.51 -32.90 46.31
C ALA A 300 12.15 -32.85 47.80
N GLU A 301 10.95 -32.40 48.16
CA GLU A 301 10.45 -32.46 49.54
C GLU A 301 10.23 -33.89 50.04
N ALA A 302 9.76 -34.81 49.18
CA ALA A 302 9.64 -36.22 49.52
C ALA A 302 11.02 -36.83 49.80
N LEU A 303 11.98 -36.64 48.90
CA LEU A 303 13.36 -37.09 49.07
C LEU A 303 14.03 -36.48 50.31
N ALA A 304 13.70 -35.24 50.69
CA ALA A 304 14.18 -34.62 51.91
C ALA A 304 13.60 -35.28 53.18
N ARG A 305 12.31 -35.67 53.17
CA ARG A 305 11.66 -36.44 54.25
C ARG A 305 12.27 -37.84 54.37
N ASP A 306 12.47 -38.53 53.26
CA ASP A 306 13.07 -39.88 53.23
C ASP A 306 14.52 -39.86 53.72
N LEU A 307 15.31 -38.85 53.32
CA LEU A 307 16.68 -38.66 53.82
C LEU A 307 16.72 -38.36 55.32
N ALA A 308 15.73 -37.66 55.87
CA ALA A 308 15.60 -37.45 57.31
C ALA A 308 15.26 -38.77 58.05
N ALA A 309 14.34 -39.57 57.51
CA ALA A 309 14.00 -40.88 58.05
C ALA A 309 15.19 -41.86 58.00
N ALA A 310 15.94 -41.90 56.90
CA ALA A 310 17.15 -42.71 56.76
C ALA A 310 18.24 -42.31 57.77
N ARG A 311 18.43 -41.01 58.02
CA ARG A 311 19.34 -40.52 59.07
C ARG A 311 18.89 -40.92 60.47
N ALA A 312 17.60 -40.88 60.77
CA ALA A 312 17.04 -41.33 62.05
C ALA A 312 17.22 -42.85 62.25
N SER A 313 17.02 -43.65 61.20
CA SER A 313 17.28 -45.09 61.19
C SER A 313 18.77 -45.41 61.42
N LEU A 314 19.68 -44.71 60.74
CA LEU A 314 21.13 -44.84 60.97
C LEU A 314 21.52 -44.51 62.42
N ALA A 315 20.93 -43.46 63.00
CA ALA A 315 21.14 -43.08 64.40
C ALA A 315 20.48 -44.05 65.41
N ALA A 316 19.52 -44.89 65.00
CA ALA A 316 19.05 -46.02 65.79
C ALA A 316 20.07 -47.18 65.72
N ALA A 317 20.41 -47.64 64.51
CA ALA A 317 21.36 -48.73 64.30
C ALA A 317 22.74 -48.47 64.95
N GLN A 318 23.21 -47.22 64.99
CA GLN A 318 24.43 -46.84 65.71
C GLN A 318 24.35 -47.01 67.24
N ARG A 319 23.16 -46.82 67.83
CA ARG A 319 22.92 -47.10 69.26
C ARG A 319 22.77 -48.59 69.51
N ASP A 320 22.12 -49.33 68.61
CA ASP A 320 21.98 -50.78 68.71
C ASP A 320 23.36 -51.46 68.63
N ILE A 321 24.23 -51.01 67.72
CA ILE A 321 25.64 -51.43 67.62
C ILE A 321 26.44 -51.06 68.89
N ALA A 322 26.09 -50.00 69.60
CA ALA A 322 26.71 -49.66 70.89
C ALA A 322 26.26 -50.63 72.00
N SER A 323 24.95 -50.93 72.10
CA SER A 323 24.40 -51.94 73.04
C SER A 323 25.06 -53.30 72.82
N LEU A 324 25.06 -53.80 71.59
CA LEU A 324 25.65 -55.10 71.23
C LEU A 324 27.16 -55.18 71.54
N ARG A 325 27.88 -54.05 71.55
CA ARG A 325 29.29 -54.00 71.97
C ARG A 325 29.44 -54.06 73.50
N GLU A 326 28.54 -53.43 74.25
CA GLU A 326 28.52 -53.53 75.72
C GLU A 326 28.10 -54.93 76.19
N GLU A 327 27.11 -55.54 75.52
CA GLU A 327 26.70 -56.94 75.69
C GLU A 327 27.85 -57.91 75.37
N ALA A 328 28.55 -57.73 74.24
CA ALA A 328 29.74 -58.52 73.91
C ALA A 328 30.87 -58.36 74.96
N ALA A 329 31.06 -57.15 75.51
CA ALA A 329 32.01 -56.90 76.59
C ALA A 329 31.54 -57.45 77.96
N ALA A 330 30.25 -57.68 78.16
CA ALA A 330 29.73 -58.46 79.28
C ALA A 330 29.96 -59.97 79.08
N LEU A 331 29.70 -60.49 77.87
CA LEU A 331 29.89 -61.90 77.54
C LEU A 331 31.37 -62.33 77.58
N ASP A 332 32.30 -61.49 77.13
CA ASP A 332 33.74 -61.75 77.29
C ASP A 332 34.16 -61.79 78.77
N ARG A 333 33.55 -60.96 79.63
CA ARG A 333 33.77 -61.04 81.10
C ARG A 333 33.27 -62.36 81.68
N THR A 334 32.11 -62.88 81.26
CA THR A 334 31.63 -64.19 81.74
C THR A 334 32.48 -65.33 81.18
N VAL A 335 32.81 -65.33 79.88
CA VAL A 335 33.67 -66.35 79.26
C VAL A 335 35.05 -66.43 79.93
N ARG A 336 35.63 -65.31 80.37
CA ARG A 336 36.88 -65.30 81.16
C ARG A 336 36.70 -65.92 82.56
N ALA A 337 35.57 -65.69 83.23
CA ALA A 337 35.26 -66.28 84.53
C ALA A 337 34.96 -67.78 84.43
N ASP A 338 34.21 -68.19 83.42
CA ASP A 338 33.94 -69.60 83.09
C ASP A 338 35.25 -70.32 82.73
N ARG A 339 36.13 -69.68 81.94
CA ARG A 339 37.46 -70.21 81.64
C ARG A 339 38.30 -70.41 82.90
N ALA A 340 38.36 -69.43 83.80
CA ALA A 340 39.09 -69.59 85.08
C ALA A 340 38.50 -70.73 85.94
N THR A 341 37.18 -70.91 85.89
CA THR A 341 36.48 -72.03 86.55
C THR A 341 36.83 -73.37 85.90
N ILE A 342 36.91 -73.44 84.56
CA ILE A 342 37.34 -74.63 83.81
C ILE A 342 38.81 -74.96 84.09
N GLU A 343 39.70 -73.97 84.14
CA GLU A 343 41.12 -74.17 84.47
C GLU A 343 41.28 -74.69 85.91
N ALA A 344 40.47 -74.23 86.87
CA ALA A 344 40.40 -74.82 88.20
C ALA A 344 39.88 -76.29 88.18
N ARG A 345 38.84 -76.59 87.40
CA ARG A 345 38.34 -77.97 87.24
C ARG A 345 39.32 -78.90 86.52
N LEU A 346 40.13 -78.38 85.60
CA LEU A 346 41.21 -79.15 84.97
C LEU A 346 42.33 -79.47 85.98
N SER A 347 42.58 -78.60 86.96
CA SER A 347 43.46 -78.89 88.10
C SER A 347 42.89 -80.00 89.01
N ASP A 348 41.59 -79.94 89.35
CA ASP A 348 40.89 -81.03 90.06
C ASP A 348 41.03 -82.37 89.31
N ILE A 349 40.80 -82.36 87.99
CA ILE A 349 40.88 -83.54 87.11
C ILE A 349 42.32 -84.06 87.00
N ALA A 350 43.33 -83.18 86.92
CA ALA A 350 44.73 -83.59 86.92
C ALA A 350 45.09 -84.31 88.23
N ARG A 351 44.62 -83.80 89.38
CA ARG A 351 44.80 -84.47 90.68
C ARG A 351 44.10 -85.82 90.73
N LEU A 352 42.88 -85.93 90.20
CA LEU A 352 42.16 -87.20 90.07
C LEU A 352 42.88 -88.17 89.14
N THR A 353 43.55 -87.68 88.09
CA THR A 353 44.32 -88.50 87.13
C THR A 353 45.60 -89.05 87.75
N ASP A 354 46.27 -88.31 88.64
CA ASP A 354 47.36 -88.84 89.46
C ASP A 354 46.87 -89.92 90.44
N GLN A 355 45.69 -89.73 91.05
CA GLN A 355 45.06 -90.76 91.89
C GLN A 355 44.68 -92.01 91.08
N ILE A 356 44.19 -91.86 89.84
CA ILE A 356 43.92 -92.97 88.91
C ILE A 356 45.22 -93.68 88.54
N ARG A 357 46.30 -92.97 88.16
CA ARG A 357 47.60 -93.61 87.88
C ARG A 357 48.18 -94.37 89.08
N GLY A 358 47.90 -93.92 90.32
CA GLY A 358 48.20 -94.67 91.53
C GLY A 358 47.40 -95.99 91.66
N LEU A 359 46.15 -96.02 91.20
CA LEU A 359 45.32 -97.22 91.13
C LEU A 359 45.68 -98.12 89.92
N GLU A 360 46.09 -97.55 88.79
CA GLU A 360 46.53 -98.30 87.61
C GLU A 360 47.86 -99.02 87.86
N ALA A 361 48.78 -98.44 88.64
CA ALA A 361 49.97 -99.15 89.10
C ALA A 361 49.61 -100.43 89.91
N LEU A 362 48.48 -100.42 90.62
CA LEU A 362 47.93 -101.57 91.32
C LEU A 362 47.24 -102.55 90.35
N ARG A 363 46.51 -102.05 89.33
CA ARG A 363 45.88 -102.86 88.27
C ARG A 363 46.93 -103.60 87.44
N ASP A 364 47.96 -102.92 86.97
CA ASP A 364 49.03 -103.49 86.14
C ASP A 364 49.85 -104.55 86.90
N GLN A 365 49.84 -104.54 88.24
CA GLN A 365 50.41 -105.61 89.06
C GLN A 365 49.54 -106.88 89.02
N LEU A 366 48.21 -106.73 88.94
CA LEU A 366 47.24 -107.83 88.84
C LEU A 366 47.09 -108.34 87.39
N GLU A 367 47.06 -107.46 86.39
CA GLU A 367 46.90 -107.83 84.98
C GLU A 367 48.13 -108.59 84.44
N ARG A 368 49.33 -108.32 84.98
CA ARG A 368 50.52 -109.18 84.71
C ARG A 368 50.40 -110.60 85.26
N GLN A 369 49.48 -110.88 86.19
CA GLN A 369 49.14 -112.24 86.61
C GLN A 369 48.10 -112.90 85.67
N ALA A 370 47.31 -112.11 84.93
CA ALA A 370 46.25 -112.59 84.04
C ALA A 370 46.66 -112.71 82.57
N ALA A 371 47.50 -111.79 82.06
CA ALA A 371 47.88 -111.71 80.65
C ALA A 371 48.64 -112.96 80.13
N ALA A 372 49.23 -113.75 81.02
CA ALA A 372 49.84 -115.03 80.69
C ALA A 372 48.84 -116.11 80.19
N ALA A 373 47.53 -115.90 80.37
CA ALA A 373 46.51 -116.92 80.08
C ALA A 373 45.85 -116.83 78.68
N LEU A 374 45.72 -115.63 78.10
CA LEU A 374 44.64 -115.35 77.12
C LEU A 374 45.03 -115.26 75.63
N ALA A 375 46.26 -115.59 75.25
CA ALA A 375 46.75 -115.46 73.87
C ALA A 375 46.26 -116.59 72.92
N ARG A 376 44.94 -116.78 72.69
CA ARG A 376 44.41 -117.99 72.02
C ARG A 376 43.26 -117.96 70.97
N ALA A 377 42.48 -116.89 70.73
CA ALA A 377 41.37 -116.94 69.72
C ALA A 377 40.82 -115.56 69.21
N GLY A 378 40.05 -115.56 68.10
CA GLY A 378 39.32 -114.39 67.51
C GLY A 378 38.40 -114.74 66.29
N GLU A 379 37.94 -113.70 65.54
CA GLU A 379 37.35 -113.65 64.16
C GLU A 379 35.81 -113.44 63.90
N GLU A 380 35.46 -112.88 62.70
CA GLU A 380 34.17 -112.74 61.92
C GLU A 380 33.03 -111.67 62.26
N GLU A 381 32.06 -111.29 61.37
CA GLU A 381 32.09 -110.57 60.04
C GLU A 381 30.70 -110.19 59.33
N ARG A 382 30.54 -108.94 58.75
CA ARG A 382 29.74 -108.38 57.54
C ARG A 382 28.16 -108.38 57.26
N LEU A 383 27.61 -107.37 56.49
CA LEU A 383 26.74 -107.40 55.20
C LEU A 383 25.66 -106.26 54.83
N ARG A 384 25.14 -106.28 53.55
CA ARG A 384 24.39 -105.33 52.58
C ARG A 384 22.90 -104.85 52.87
N GLY A 385 22.11 -104.04 52.08
CA GLY A 385 22.25 -103.19 50.83
C GLY A 385 20.99 -103.05 49.85
N THR A 386 20.93 -102.05 48.90
CA THR A 386 19.96 -101.77 47.72
C THR A 386 18.61 -100.99 47.96
N ALA A 387 17.74 -100.46 47.03
CA ALA A 387 17.44 -100.48 45.54
C ALA A 387 16.54 -99.27 44.99
N GLU A 388 16.09 -99.21 43.68
CA GLU A 388 15.26 -98.12 42.99
C GLU A 388 14.24 -98.58 41.87
N SER A 389 13.23 -97.75 41.49
CA SER A 389 12.36 -97.74 40.24
C SER A 389 11.22 -96.64 40.37
N ALA A 390 10.31 -96.24 39.44
CA ALA A 390 10.06 -96.11 37.95
C ALA A 390 8.72 -95.29 37.80
N LEU A 391 8.22 -94.57 36.76
CA LEU A 391 8.30 -94.40 35.27
C LEU A 391 7.16 -95.10 34.44
N GLY A 392 6.49 -94.43 33.46
CA GLY A 392 5.40 -95.07 32.66
C GLY A 392 4.65 -94.36 31.48
N GLU A 393 3.91 -93.25 31.68
CA GLU A 393 2.74 -92.92 30.81
C GLU A 393 2.93 -91.75 29.82
N ALA A 394 2.86 -92.04 28.51
CA ALA A 394 2.91 -91.06 27.41
C ALA A 394 1.88 -91.39 26.30
N GLN A 395 1.68 -90.45 25.36
CA GLN A 395 1.10 -90.66 24.02
C GLN A 395 -0.31 -91.29 23.93
N ARG A 396 -1.35 -90.51 23.56
CA ARG A 396 -2.57 -91.15 23.00
C ARG A 396 -3.39 -90.38 21.96
N LEU A 397 -3.78 -89.11 22.17
CA LEU A 397 -4.90 -88.50 21.42
C LEU A 397 -4.55 -87.23 20.60
N LEU A 398 -3.82 -87.44 19.51
CA LEU A 398 -3.76 -86.53 18.35
C LEU A 398 -4.74 -87.04 17.27
N ALA A 399 -6.05 -86.80 17.41
CA ALA A 399 -7.03 -87.26 16.41
C ALA A 399 -8.39 -86.52 16.46
N ASN A 400 -8.56 -85.47 15.63
CA ASN A 400 -9.77 -85.23 14.83
C ASN A 400 -9.70 -83.94 13.98
N VAL A 401 -10.18 -84.02 12.72
CA VAL A 401 -10.79 -82.95 11.88
C VAL A 401 -9.99 -81.62 11.79
N THR A 402 -9.35 -81.21 10.69
CA THR A 402 -9.50 -81.49 9.25
C THR A 402 -10.91 -81.28 8.67
N GLY A 403 -11.29 -80.01 8.48
CA GLY A 403 -12.55 -79.63 7.83
C GLY A 403 -12.51 -78.34 7.02
N ARG A 404 -12.68 -78.48 5.70
CA ARG A 404 -13.15 -77.47 4.71
C ARG A 404 -12.18 -76.31 4.34
N ALA A 405 -11.72 -76.35 3.10
CA ALA A 405 -11.15 -75.22 2.37
C ALA A 405 -12.17 -74.61 1.36
N THR A 406 -11.68 -73.73 0.50
CA THR A 406 -12.28 -73.24 -0.76
C THR A 406 -13.62 -72.48 -0.69
N THR A 407 -13.53 -71.15 -0.60
CA THR A 407 -14.36 -70.24 -1.43
C THR A 407 -13.49 -69.12 -1.99
N ALA A 408 -13.11 -69.27 -3.26
CA ALA A 408 -12.90 -68.26 -4.32
C ALA A 408 -12.33 -66.88 -3.92
N GLU A 409 -11.22 -66.38 -4.47
CA GLU A 409 -10.72 -66.44 -5.88
C GLU A 409 -11.68 -65.86 -6.95
N ARG A 410 -12.80 -65.23 -6.56
CA ARG A 410 -13.75 -64.60 -7.51
C ARG A 410 -13.63 -63.08 -7.58
N ASP A 411 -13.41 -62.43 -6.44
CA ASP A 411 -13.47 -60.96 -6.33
C ASP A 411 -12.30 -60.26 -7.06
N ALA A 412 -11.24 -60.99 -7.41
CA ALA A 412 -10.09 -60.48 -8.15
C ALA A 412 -10.37 -60.18 -9.65
N ALA A 413 -11.48 -60.68 -10.21
CA ALA A 413 -11.74 -60.58 -11.66
C ALA A 413 -12.44 -59.28 -12.09
N GLU A 414 -13.24 -58.65 -11.22
CA GLU A 414 -14.19 -57.58 -11.61
C GLU A 414 -13.56 -56.16 -11.63
N ALA A 415 -12.34 -55.99 -11.11
CA ALA A 415 -11.65 -54.71 -11.09
C ALA A 415 -11.14 -54.28 -12.48
N ILE A 416 -10.67 -55.23 -13.30
CA ILE A 416 -9.98 -54.97 -14.58
C ILE A 416 -10.91 -54.37 -15.64
N ALA A 417 -12.21 -54.75 -15.62
CA ALA A 417 -13.20 -54.30 -16.60
C ALA A 417 -13.49 -52.78 -16.57
N ARG A 418 -13.14 -52.07 -15.48
CA ARG A 418 -13.39 -50.62 -15.34
C ARG A 418 -12.32 -49.74 -15.99
N ALA A 419 -11.13 -50.28 -16.32
CA ALA A 419 -10.05 -49.52 -16.93
C ALA A 419 -10.34 -49.13 -18.40
N THR A 420 -10.98 -50.01 -19.17
CA THR A 420 -11.22 -49.85 -20.62
C THR A 420 -12.35 -48.89 -20.99
N ALA A 421 -12.98 -48.21 -20.02
CA ALA A 421 -14.04 -47.23 -20.28
C ALA A 421 -13.49 -45.82 -20.62
N ALA A 422 -12.32 -45.46 -20.09
CA ALA A 422 -11.79 -44.08 -20.18
C ALA A 422 -11.35 -43.66 -21.59
N GLU A 423 -10.86 -44.60 -22.40
CA GLU A 423 -10.28 -44.29 -23.72
C GLU A 423 -11.32 -43.83 -24.76
N ARG A 424 -12.60 -44.19 -24.60
CA ARG A 424 -13.66 -43.82 -25.54
C ARG A 424 -14.00 -42.34 -25.51
N ALA A 425 -13.87 -41.68 -24.34
CA ALA A 425 -14.10 -40.24 -24.21
C ALA A 425 -13.08 -39.38 -24.99
N ALA A 426 -11.90 -39.92 -25.32
CA ALA A 426 -10.86 -39.20 -26.05
C ALA A 426 -11.08 -39.15 -27.59
N ALA A 427 -12.12 -39.81 -28.10
CA ALA A 427 -12.50 -39.80 -29.51
C ALA A 427 -13.49 -38.67 -29.84
N GLU A 428 -14.49 -38.45 -28.99
CA GLU A 428 -15.62 -37.53 -29.23
C GLU A 428 -15.17 -36.07 -29.27
N ALA A 429 -14.18 -35.69 -28.46
CA ALA A 429 -13.57 -34.36 -28.44
C ALA A 429 -12.95 -33.93 -29.79
N ARG A 430 -12.66 -34.87 -30.70
CA ARG A 430 -12.05 -34.58 -32.02
C ARG A 430 -13.08 -34.27 -33.12
N GLN A 431 -14.37 -34.49 -32.85
CA GLN A 431 -15.44 -34.20 -33.84
C GLN A 431 -16.01 -32.77 -33.69
N ALA A 432 -15.85 -32.15 -32.52
CA ALA A 432 -16.34 -30.79 -32.26
C ALA A 432 -15.60 -29.70 -33.05
N THR A 433 -14.28 -29.84 -33.26
CA THR A 433 -13.46 -28.86 -33.99
C THR A 433 -13.76 -28.82 -35.49
N ALA A 434 -14.04 -29.98 -36.12
CA ALA A 434 -14.36 -30.08 -37.54
C ALA A 434 -15.73 -29.46 -37.94
N ALA A 435 -16.58 -29.12 -36.97
CA ALA A 435 -17.84 -28.43 -37.20
C ALA A 435 -17.67 -26.91 -37.36
N ALA A 436 -16.70 -26.31 -36.66
CA ALA A 436 -16.49 -24.85 -36.66
C ALA A 436 -15.98 -24.34 -38.02
N GLU A 437 -15.09 -25.09 -38.67
CA GLU A 437 -14.48 -24.69 -39.96
C GLU A 437 -15.50 -24.66 -41.12
N ARG A 438 -16.54 -25.51 -41.06
CA ARG A 438 -17.58 -25.57 -42.11
C ARG A 438 -18.51 -24.35 -42.08
N ALA A 439 -18.79 -23.80 -40.90
CA ALA A 439 -19.61 -22.59 -40.75
C ALA A 439 -18.95 -21.34 -41.37
N ALA A 440 -17.62 -21.28 -41.44
CA ALA A 440 -16.89 -20.18 -42.06
C ALA A 440 -17.01 -20.16 -43.60
N ALA A 441 -17.11 -21.34 -44.24
CA ALA A 441 -17.18 -21.45 -45.69
C ALA A 441 -18.52 -20.95 -46.29
N GLU A 442 -19.64 -21.20 -45.61
CA GLU A 442 -20.97 -20.82 -46.10
C GLU A 442 -21.24 -19.30 -46.02
N ALA A 443 -20.52 -18.58 -45.16
CA ALA A 443 -20.56 -17.13 -45.09
C ALA A 443 -19.94 -16.47 -46.34
N ALA A 444 -18.79 -16.99 -46.81
CA ALA A 444 -18.10 -16.48 -47.99
C ALA A 444 -18.94 -16.62 -49.28
N ALA A 445 -19.72 -17.70 -49.39
CA ALA A 445 -20.57 -17.97 -50.56
C ALA A 445 -21.63 -16.88 -50.83
N ARG A 446 -22.06 -16.12 -49.81
CA ARG A 446 -23.11 -15.09 -49.94
C ARG A 446 -22.57 -13.74 -50.47
N ALA A 447 -21.26 -13.50 -50.40
CA ALA A 447 -20.65 -12.31 -50.99
C ALA A 447 -20.65 -12.36 -52.54
N GLY A 448 -20.45 -13.55 -53.13
CA GLY A 448 -20.40 -13.79 -54.58
C GLY A 448 -21.75 -13.65 -55.33
N ALA A 449 -22.77 -13.04 -54.72
CA ALA A 449 -24.05 -12.75 -55.35
C ALA A 449 -24.14 -11.32 -55.90
N ALA A 450 -23.52 -10.33 -55.23
CA ALA A 450 -23.63 -8.92 -55.61
C ALA A 450 -22.88 -8.57 -56.92
N ASP A 451 -21.72 -9.20 -57.14
CA ASP A 451 -20.83 -8.88 -58.28
C ASP A 451 -21.40 -9.31 -59.65
N ARG A 452 -22.36 -10.25 -59.65
CA ARG A 452 -23.07 -10.68 -60.86
C ARG A 452 -24.00 -9.60 -61.41
N ALA A 453 -24.74 -8.90 -60.55
CA ALA A 453 -25.59 -7.77 -60.96
C ALA A 453 -24.77 -6.61 -61.56
N ALA A 454 -23.54 -6.39 -61.05
CA ALA A 454 -22.60 -5.41 -61.59
C ALA A 454 -22.00 -5.81 -62.97
N THR A 455 -22.27 -7.01 -63.46
CA THR A 455 -21.79 -7.52 -64.76
C THR A 455 -22.87 -7.40 -65.84
N GLU A 456 -24.14 -7.69 -65.51
CA GLU A 456 -25.27 -7.61 -66.44
C GLU A 456 -25.52 -6.18 -66.94
N SER A 457 -25.41 -5.17 -66.06
CA SER A 457 -25.53 -3.75 -66.43
C SER A 457 -24.49 -3.31 -67.49
N ARG A 458 -23.27 -3.85 -67.42
CA ARG A 458 -22.19 -3.58 -68.40
C ARG A 458 -22.40 -4.28 -69.76
N GLN A 459 -23.25 -5.30 -69.83
CA GLN A 459 -23.61 -5.95 -71.09
C GLN A 459 -24.74 -5.18 -71.82
N ALA A 460 -25.64 -4.52 -71.08
CA ALA A 460 -26.69 -3.68 -71.66
C ALA A 460 -26.13 -2.44 -72.38
N THR A 461 -25.12 -1.76 -71.82
CA THR A 461 -24.46 -0.61 -72.47
C THR A 461 -23.69 -1.01 -73.72
N ALA A 462 -22.91 -2.11 -73.68
CA ALA A 462 -22.17 -2.61 -74.83
C ALA A 462 -23.05 -3.06 -76.02
N ALA A 463 -24.34 -3.35 -75.78
CA ALA A 463 -25.31 -3.64 -76.84
C ALA A 463 -25.78 -2.37 -77.57
N ALA A 464 -25.95 -1.25 -76.86
CA ALA A 464 -26.38 0.02 -77.43
C ALA A 464 -25.32 0.65 -78.36
N GLU A 465 -24.04 0.57 -77.99
CA GLU A 465 -22.93 1.09 -78.81
C GLU A 465 -22.81 0.39 -80.16
N ARG A 466 -23.05 -0.94 -80.19
CA ARG A 466 -23.03 -1.73 -81.43
C ARG A 466 -24.16 -1.35 -82.38
N ALA A 467 -25.36 -1.08 -81.86
CA ALA A 467 -26.49 -0.62 -82.66
C ALA A 467 -26.24 0.75 -83.32
N SER A 468 -25.43 1.62 -82.69
CA SER A 468 -25.02 2.91 -83.26
C SER A 468 -24.05 2.75 -84.44
N ALA A 469 -23.04 1.89 -84.30
CA ALA A 469 -22.06 1.63 -85.36
C ALA A 469 -22.70 1.06 -86.65
N ASP A 470 -23.66 0.14 -86.48
CA ASP A 470 -24.41 -0.50 -87.57
C ASP A 470 -25.24 0.50 -88.41
N ALA A 471 -25.73 1.59 -87.80
CA ALA A 471 -26.48 2.62 -88.49
C ALA A 471 -25.59 3.49 -89.40
N VAL A 472 -24.40 3.86 -88.90
CA VAL A 472 -23.41 4.66 -89.65
C VAL A 472 -22.86 3.88 -90.84
N ALA A 473 -22.62 2.57 -90.67
CA ALA A 473 -22.18 1.69 -91.75
C ALA A 473 -23.16 1.71 -92.95
N ARG A 474 -24.46 1.52 -92.69
CA ARG A 474 -25.52 1.48 -93.70
C ARG A 474 -25.68 2.82 -94.43
N ALA A 475 -25.59 3.94 -93.72
CA ALA A 475 -25.61 5.27 -94.34
C ALA A 475 -24.46 5.45 -95.36
N SER A 476 -23.23 5.07 -94.98
CA SER A 476 -22.05 5.16 -95.87
C SER A 476 -22.08 4.21 -97.07
N GLN A 477 -22.93 3.18 -97.04
CA GLN A 477 -23.09 2.23 -98.14
C GLN A 477 -24.10 2.73 -99.18
N ALA A 478 -25.20 3.35 -98.73
CA ALA A 478 -26.18 3.99 -99.62
C ALA A 478 -25.56 5.12 -100.45
N GLU A 479 -24.65 5.91 -99.86
CA GLU A 479 -23.99 7.02 -100.56
C GLU A 479 -22.96 6.55 -101.61
N ARG A 480 -22.39 5.34 -101.46
CA ARG A 480 -21.56 4.70 -102.51
C ARG A 480 -22.41 4.20 -103.67
N GLN A 481 -23.53 3.53 -103.39
CA GLN A 481 -24.47 3.07 -104.41
C GLN A 481 -25.09 4.23 -105.23
N ALA A 482 -25.26 5.41 -104.61
CA ALA A 482 -25.67 6.63 -105.31
C ALA A 482 -24.57 7.25 -106.21
N GLY A 483 -23.29 6.93 -105.97
CA GLY A 483 -22.16 7.38 -106.78
C GLY A 483 -21.98 6.56 -108.06
N GLU A 484 -22.07 5.23 -107.95
CA GLU A 484 -21.87 4.29 -109.07
C GLU A 484 -22.93 4.44 -110.18
N ALA A 485 -24.14 4.86 -109.82
CA ALA A 485 -25.24 5.12 -110.77
C ALA A 485 -25.03 6.34 -111.72
N ARG A 486 -23.94 7.11 -111.57
CA ARG A 486 -23.67 8.32 -112.37
C ARG A 486 -22.74 8.10 -113.58
N GLN A 487 -22.29 6.88 -113.85
CA GLN A 487 -21.37 6.57 -114.97
C GLN A 487 -21.95 5.57 -115.98
N ALA A 488 -23.09 5.90 -116.58
CA ALA A 488 -23.58 5.28 -117.81
C ALA A 488 -24.29 6.35 -118.67
N ALA A 489 -23.83 6.58 -119.90
CA ALA A 489 -24.24 7.73 -120.71
C ALA A 489 -24.75 7.34 -122.11
N GLY A 490 -25.83 8.00 -122.53
CA GLY A 490 -26.27 8.12 -123.94
C GLY A 490 -27.27 7.07 -124.44
N VAL A 491 -28.43 7.52 -124.93
CA VAL A 491 -28.67 7.83 -126.37
C VAL A 491 -30.14 8.29 -126.58
N ALA A 492 -30.32 9.27 -127.48
CA ALA A 492 -31.56 9.70 -128.18
C ALA A 492 -32.86 10.05 -127.40
N ASP A 493 -33.15 11.35 -127.36
CA ASP A 493 -34.43 12.01 -127.71
C ASP A 493 -35.77 11.27 -127.52
N ALA A 494 -36.43 11.51 -126.37
CA ALA A 494 -37.91 11.54 -126.24
C ALA A 494 -38.45 12.09 -124.89
N ARG A 495 -37.61 12.59 -123.95
CA ARG A 495 -37.97 12.62 -122.50
C ARG A 495 -37.87 13.96 -121.76
N ALA A 496 -37.74 15.10 -122.44
CA ALA A 496 -37.55 16.41 -121.79
C ALA A 496 -38.58 16.73 -120.68
N ALA A 497 -39.89 16.51 -120.93
CA ALA A 497 -40.95 16.79 -119.94
C ALA A 497 -41.05 15.76 -118.79
N ALA A 498 -40.36 14.62 -118.89
CA ALA A 498 -40.29 13.62 -117.81
C ALA A 498 -39.04 13.83 -116.94
N ALA A 499 -37.93 14.26 -117.54
CA ALA A 499 -36.68 14.56 -116.83
C ALA A 499 -36.88 15.64 -115.76
N ASP A 500 -37.58 16.73 -116.09
CA ASP A 500 -37.79 17.86 -115.18
C ASP A 500 -38.64 17.48 -113.94
N ARG A 501 -39.64 16.60 -114.12
CA ARG A 501 -40.44 16.07 -112.99
C ARG A 501 -39.62 15.16 -112.10
N THR A 502 -38.91 14.20 -112.69
CA THR A 502 -38.04 13.29 -111.93
C THR A 502 -36.88 14.01 -111.23
N ALA A 503 -36.37 15.11 -111.80
CA ALA A 503 -35.40 15.98 -111.14
C ALA A 503 -36.01 16.72 -109.94
N GLN A 504 -37.18 17.35 -110.10
CA GLN A 504 -37.87 18.04 -109.00
C GLN A 504 -38.34 17.08 -107.89
N GLU A 505 -38.79 15.87 -108.25
CA GLU A 505 -39.16 14.81 -107.30
C GLU A 505 -37.94 14.29 -106.54
N ALA A 506 -36.82 14.03 -107.23
CA ALA A 506 -35.56 13.65 -106.58
C ALA A 506 -35.02 14.77 -105.67
N GLN A 507 -35.16 16.03 -106.06
CA GLN A 507 -34.70 17.18 -105.27
C GLN A 507 -35.58 17.44 -104.04
N ARG A 508 -36.90 17.19 -104.12
CA ARG A 508 -37.80 17.16 -102.96
C ARG A 508 -37.48 15.99 -102.03
N ALA A 509 -37.32 14.79 -102.57
CA ALA A 509 -36.94 13.61 -101.79
C ALA A 509 -35.59 13.80 -101.07
N ALA A 510 -34.62 14.47 -101.71
CA ALA A 510 -33.36 14.84 -101.09
C ALA A 510 -33.54 15.84 -99.92
N GLN A 511 -34.35 16.89 -100.10
CA GLN A 511 -34.66 17.86 -99.04
C GLN A 511 -35.46 17.22 -97.88
N GLU A 512 -36.37 16.29 -98.16
CA GLU A 512 -37.10 15.54 -97.15
C GLU A 512 -36.19 14.56 -96.40
N ALA A 513 -35.27 13.88 -97.09
CA ALA A 513 -34.25 13.05 -96.46
C ALA A 513 -33.26 13.87 -95.60
N GLU A 514 -32.87 15.07 -96.04
CA GLU A 514 -32.02 15.98 -95.28
C GLU A 514 -32.74 16.51 -94.02
N ARG A 515 -34.01 16.92 -94.15
CA ARG A 515 -34.86 17.28 -93.00
C ARG A 515 -35.06 16.11 -92.03
N ALA A 516 -35.25 14.88 -92.54
CA ALA A 516 -35.35 13.68 -91.72
C ALA A 516 -34.04 13.36 -90.99
N ARG A 517 -32.88 13.49 -91.65
CA ARG A 517 -31.55 13.38 -91.03
C ARG A 517 -31.36 14.43 -89.93
N ALA A 518 -31.73 15.69 -90.18
CA ALA A 518 -31.64 16.76 -89.18
C ALA A 518 -32.56 16.53 -87.97
N ALA A 519 -33.83 16.13 -88.20
CA ALA A 519 -34.78 15.81 -87.14
C ALA A 519 -34.33 14.59 -86.31
N ALA A 520 -33.82 13.54 -86.95
CA ALA A 520 -33.26 12.38 -86.26
C ALA A 520 -32.03 12.75 -85.42
N THR A 521 -31.16 13.64 -85.92
CA THR A 521 -29.98 14.13 -85.19
C THR A 521 -30.38 14.94 -83.96
N LEU A 522 -31.38 15.82 -84.09
CA LEU A 522 -31.94 16.56 -82.96
C LEU A 522 -32.54 15.63 -81.90
N LEU A 523 -33.39 14.68 -82.30
CA LEU A 523 -33.99 13.71 -81.39
C LEU A 523 -32.96 12.82 -80.69
N ALA A 524 -31.92 12.36 -81.40
CA ALA A 524 -30.82 11.60 -80.81
C ALA A 524 -30.02 12.43 -79.80
N THR A 525 -29.74 13.70 -80.11
CA THR A 525 -29.03 14.63 -79.22
C THR A 525 -29.86 14.92 -77.97
N GLU A 526 -31.17 15.13 -78.12
CA GLU A 526 -32.07 15.43 -77.01
C GLU A 526 -32.33 14.20 -76.12
N ALA A 527 -32.42 13.00 -76.71
CA ALA A 527 -32.47 11.73 -75.98
C ALA A 527 -31.18 11.48 -75.19
N GLY A 528 -30.00 11.69 -75.80
CA GLY A 528 -28.71 11.59 -75.11
C GLY A 528 -28.57 12.57 -73.95
N ARG A 529 -29.13 13.78 -74.09
CA ARG A 529 -29.18 14.79 -73.02
C ARG A 529 -30.10 14.35 -71.87
N ARG A 530 -31.31 13.90 -72.16
CA ARG A 530 -32.24 13.32 -71.17
C ARG A 530 -31.63 12.12 -70.44
N ALA A 531 -30.89 11.26 -71.14
CA ALA A 531 -30.15 10.16 -70.54
C ALA A 531 -29.11 10.66 -69.52
N GLN A 532 -28.20 11.57 -69.93
CA GLN A 532 -27.21 12.15 -69.02
C GLN A 532 -27.83 12.86 -67.81
N ASP A 533 -28.92 13.59 -67.99
CA ASP A 533 -29.54 14.34 -66.89
C ASP A 533 -30.30 13.40 -65.92
N THR A 534 -30.92 12.32 -66.39
CA THR A 534 -31.45 11.26 -65.50
C THR A 534 -30.35 10.47 -64.80
N GLU A 535 -29.22 10.22 -65.46
CA GLU A 535 -28.07 9.53 -64.86
C GLU A 535 -27.38 10.39 -63.80
N ARG A 536 -27.25 11.71 -64.03
CA ARG A 536 -26.82 12.70 -63.01
C ARG A 536 -27.77 12.77 -61.82
N ALA A 537 -29.08 12.84 -62.07
CA ALA A 537 -30.08 12.87 -61.01
C ALA A 537 -30.05 11.58 -60.17
N ARG A 538 -29.85 10.43 -60.82
CA ARG A 538 -29.69 9.13 -60.17
C ARG A 538 -28.41 9.06 -59.33
N ALA A 539 -27.26 9.49 -59.88
CA ALA A 539 -26.00 9.53 -59.15
C ALA A 539 -26.05 10.48 -57.93
N ALA A 540 -26.75 11.61 -58.05
CA ALA A 540 -27.00 12.52 -56.93
C ALA A 540 -27.88 11.88 -55.85
N ALA A 541 -28.96 11.19 -56.24
CA ALA A 541 -29.84 10.49 -55.31
C ALA A 541 -29.15 9.30 -54.62
N GLU A 542 -28.34 8.51 -55.35
CA GLU A 542 -27.54 7.41 -54.79
C GLU A 542 -26.42 7.92 -53.86
N GLY A 543 -25.83 9.10 -54.17
CA GLY A 543 -24.91 9.82 -53.28
C GLY A 543 -25.58 10.28 -51.98
N GLN A 544 -26.73 10.96 -52.07
CA GLN A 544 -27.50 11.38 -50.89
C GLN A 544 -27.98 10.18 -50.06
N ALA A 545 -28.45 9.10 -50.69
CA ALA A 545 -28.87 7.88 -50.02
C ALA A 545 -27.71 7.19 -49.27
N THR A 546 -26.50 7.16 -49.85
CA THR A 546 -25.32 6.58 -49.18
C THR A 546 -24.77 7.49 -48.07
N GLU A 547 -24.90 8.80 -48.16
CA GLU A 547 -24.55 9.72 -47.06
C GLU A 547 -25.57 9.61 -45.90
N TYR A 548 -26.88 9.56 -46.19
CA TYR A 548 -27.91 9.28 -45.18
C TYR A 548 -27.76 7.89 -44.54
N ALA A 549 -27.41 6.86 -45.31
CA ALA A 549 -27.12 5.53 -44.77
C ALA A 549 -25.94 5.56 -43.80
N ARG A 550 -24.81 6.19 -44.17
CA ARG A 550 -23.64 6.35 -43.29
C ARG A 550 -23.95 7.17 -42.03
N LEU A 551 -24.73 8.24 -42.14
CA LEU A 551 -25.16 9.04 -40.99
C LEU A 551 -26.07 8.22 -40.06
N SER A 552 -27.01 7.45 -40.62
CA SER A 552 -27.91 6.55 -39.86
C SER A 552 -27.15 5.42 -39.16
N GLU A 553 -26.18 4.81 -39.83
CA GLU A 553 -25.35 3.73 -39.27
C GLU A 553 -24.36 4.24 -38.22
N SER A 554 -23.76 5.42 -38.44
CA SER A 554 -22.96 6.14 -37.44
C SER A 554 -23.79 6.46 -36.19
N ALA A 555 -25.01 6.98 -36.35
CA ALA A 555 -25.92 7.25 -35.23
C ALA A 555 -26.30 5.96 -34.46
N ARG A 556 -26.63 4.87 -35.17
CA ARG A 556 -26.91 3.56 -34.53
C ARG A 556 -25.69 3.03 -33.79
N ALA A 557 -24.49 3.11 -34.36
CA ALA A 557 -23.25 2.68 -33.71
C ALA A 557 -22.95 3.51 -32.45
N GLN A 558 -23.22 4.82 -32.49
CA GLN A 558 -23.01 5.73 -31.36
C GLN A 558 -24.05 5.53 -30.24
N VAL A 559 -25.31 5.26 -30.58
CA VAL A 559 -26.33 4.83 -29.60
C VAL A 559 -25.95 3.47 -28.99
N ALA A 560 -25.56 2.48 -29.81
CA ALA A 560 -25.14 1.16 -29.33
C ALA A 560 -23.83 1.19 -28.51
N LEU A 561 -23.02 2.24 -28.63
CA LEU A 561 -21.89 2.50 -27.73
C LEU A 561 -22.38 3.07 -26.39
N LEU A 562 -23.25 4.09 -26.41
CA LEU A 562 -23.83 4.70 -25.22
C LEU A 562 -24.66 3.70 -24.38
N THR A 563 -25.42 2.80 -25.01
CA THR A 563 -26.15 1.74 -24.31
C THR A 563 -25.21 0.80 -23.57
N ARG A 564 -24.14 0.33 -24.22
CA ARG A 564 -23.13 -0.54 -23.57
C ARG A 564 -22.37 0.18 -22.46
N GLN A 565 -22.12 1.49 -22.59
CA GLN A 565 -21.55 2.30 -21.52
C GLN A 565 -22.49 2.44 -20.31
N LEU A 566 -23.79 2.63 -20.54
CA LEU A 566 -24.82 2.66 -19.49
C LEU A 566 -25.00 1.30 -18.80
N GLU A 567 -24.90 0.20 -19.54
CA GLU A 567 -24.94 -1.16 -18.99
C GLU A 567 -23.70 -1.46 -18.14
N ALA A 568 -22.51 -1.08 -18.60
CA ALA A 568 -21.27 -1.19 -17.83
C ALA A 568 -21.33 -0.39 -16.51
N LEU A 569 -21.78 0.87 -16.56
CA LEU A 569 -21.99 1.72 -15.38
C LEU A 569 -23.01 1.12 -14.39
N ARG A 570 -24.10 0.51 -14.88
CA ARG A 570 -25.08 -0.18 -14.02
C ARG A 570 -24.51 -1.43 -13.37
N ALA A 571 -23.76 -2.25 -14.11
CA ALA A 571 -23.09 -3.42 -13.56
C ALA A 571 -22.04 -3.02 -12.50
N GLU A 572 -21.30 -1.93 -12.75
CA GLU A 572 -20.31 -1.40 -11.82
C GLU A 572 -20.96 -0.87 -10.52
N LEU A 573 -22.05 -0.08 -10.64
CA LEU A 573 -22.83 0.39 -9.48
C LEU A 573 -23.42 -0.76 -8.67
N SER A 574 -23.96 -1.80 -9.34
CA SER A 574 -24.45 -3.01 -8.68
C SER A 574 -23.34 -3.76 -7.94
N ARG A 575 -22.13 -3.85 -8.52
CA ARG A 575 -20.97 -4.43 -7.84
C ARG A 575 -20.57 -3.63 -6.61
N VAL A 576 -20.51 -2.30 -6.71
CA VAL A 576 -20.17 -1.40 -5.59
C VAL A 576 -21.19 -1.51 -4.46
N ALA A 577 -22.49 -1.62 -4.76
CA ALA A 577 -23.52 -1.83 -3.75
C ALA A 577 -23.31 -3.16 -2.99
N ALA A 578 -23.03 -4.26 -3.72
CA ALA A 578 -22.75 -5.55 -3.10
C ALA A 578 -21.44 -5.55 -2.28
N THR A 579 -20.40 -4.82 -2.69
CA THR A 579 -19.17 -4.64 -1.89
C THR A 579 -19.43 -3.84 -0.62
N LEU A 580 -20.26 -2.79 -0.68
CA LEU A 580 -20.64 -1.99 0.49
C LEU A 580 -21.45 -2.81 1.50
N GLU A 581 -22.43 -3.59 1.04
CA GLU A 581 -23.22 -4.48 1.89
C GLU A 581 -22.36 -5.59 2.53
N ALA A 582 -21.37 -6.11 1.80
CA ALA A 582 -20.40 -7.06 2.35
C ALA A 582 -19.53 -6.42 3.45
N GLU A 583 -19.01 -5.21 3.27
CA GLU A 583 -18.22 -4.52 4.30
C GLU A 583 -19.05 -4.03 5.49
N GLU A 584 -20.32 -3.65 5.31
CA GLU A 584 -21.22 -3.35 6.43
C GLU A 584 -21.47 -4.58 7.31
N ASN A 585 -21.71 -5.75 6.70
CA ASN A 585 -21.88 -6.99 7.43
C ASN A 585 -20.56 -7.44 8.10
N ALA A 586 -19.43 -7.34 7.39
CA ALA A 586 -18.12 -7.57 7.99
C ALA A 586 -17.81 -6.55 9.11
N GLY A 587 -18.36 -5.34 9.07
CA GLY A 587 -18.34 -4.35 10.15
C GLY A 587 -19.01 -4.88 11.42
N ARG A 588 -20.25 -5.34 11.30
CA ARG A 588 -21.04 -5.91 12.42
C ARG A 588 -20.32 -7.08 13.09
N ASP A 589 -19.67 -7.95 12.32
CA ASP A 589 -18.85 -9.05 12.85
C ASP A 589 -17.58 -8.57 13.58
N LYS A 590 -16.91 -7.53 13.06
CA LYS A 590 -15.75 -6.89 13.73
C LYS A 590 -16.18 -6.28 15.07
N ASP A 591 -17.32 -5.59 15.12
CA ASP A 591 -17.86 -4.99 16.36
C ASP A 591 -18.20 -6.05 17.42
N ALA A 592 -18.81 -7.18 17.01
CA ALA A 592 -19.09 -8.31 17.90
C ALA A 592 -17.79 -8.92 18.47
N GLN A 593 -16.73 -9.03 17.67
CA GLN A 593 -15.41 -9.48 18.14
C GLN A 593 -14.76 -8.47 19.10
N ILE A 594 -14.86 -7.17 18.82
CA ILE A 594 -14.34 -6.09 19.69
C ILE A 594 -15.03 -6.12 21.06
N ALA A 595 -16.34 -6.34 21.12
CA ALA A 595 -17.07 -6.50 22.37
C ALA A 595 -16.57 -7.71 23.19
N ASN A 596 -16.32 -8.86 22.55
CA ASN A 596 -15.80 -10.06 23.20
C ASN A 596 -14.36 -9.87 23.72
N LEU A 597 -13.48 -9.26 22.90
CA LEU A 597 -12.12 -8.87 23.29
C LEU A 597 -12.14 -7.90 24.47
N GLY A 598 -13.06 -6.93 24.47
CA GLY A 598 -13.29 -6.00 25.57
C GLY A 598 -13.59 -6.70 26.90
N GLN A 599 -14.50 -7.68 26.92
CA GLN A 599 -14.77 -8.47 28.14
C GLN A 599 -13.52 -9.22 28.63
N ARG A 600 -12.82 -9.93 27.73
CA ARG A 600 -11.65 -10.75 28.07
C ARG A 600 -10.48 -9.91 28.58
N LEU A 601 -10.23 -8.74 27.98
CA LEU A 601 -9.16 -7.83 28.38
C LEU A 601 -9.44 -7.18 29.74
N ASN A 602 -10.68 -6.77 30.02
CA ASN A 602 -11.07 -6.23 31.33
C ASN A 602 -10.87 -7.27 32.45
N ALA A 603 -11.23 -8.54 32.21
CA ALA A 603 -11.02 -9.62 33.19
C ALA A 603 -9.53 -9.88 33.47
N ALA A 604 -8.70 -9.94 32.43
CA ALA A 604 -7.25 -10.15 32.59
C ALA A 604 -6.55 -8.96 33.29
N LEU A 605 -7.01 -7.73 33.04
CA LEU A 605 -6.48 -6.54 33.69
C LEU A 605 -6.85 -6.48 35.18
N ALA A 606 -8.08 -6.85 35.55
CA ALA A 606 -8.54 -6.87 36.94
C ALA A 606 -7.65 -7.75 37.83
N ALA A 607 -7.39 -9.00 37.40
CA ALA A 607 -6.54 -9.93 38.14
C ALA A 607 -5.10 -9.39 38.37
N ARG A 608 -4.51 -8.71 37.38
CA ARG A 608 -3.15 -8.15 37.52
C ARG A 608 -3.11 -6.88 38.37
N VAL A 609 -4.21 -6.12 38.46
CA VAL A 609 -4.34 -5.00 39.39
C VAL A 609 -4.47 -5.49 40.83
N GLU A 610 -5.25 -6.55 41.06
CA GLU A 610 -5.41 -7.18 42.37
C GLU A 610 -4.08 -7.69 42.94
N GLU A 611 -3.31 -8.42 42.13
CA GLU A 611 -1.94 -8.88 42.46
C GLU A 611 -1.00 -7.73 42.87
N LEU A 612 -1.04 -6.60 42.15
CA LEU A 612 -0.21 -5.42 42.46
C LEU A 612 -0.67 -4.70 43.74
N GLN A 613 -1.97 -4.68 44.06
CA GLN A 613 -2.45 -4.11 45.33
C GLN A 613 -2.06 -4.98 46.54
N GLN A 614 -2.01 -6.30 46.36
CA GLN A 614 -1.53 -7.25 47.37
C GLN A 614 -0.09 -6.90 47.78
N TYR A 615 0.85 -6.89 46.84
CA TYR A 615 2.26 -6.58 47.11
C TYR A 615 2.48 -5.17 47.64
N ARG A 616 1.72 -4.17 47.16
CA ARG A 616 1.83 -2.78 47.64
C ARG A 616 1.43 -2.67 49.12
N SER A 617 0.33 -3.30 49.51
CA SER A 617 -0.14 -3.32 50.91
C SER A 617 0.86 -4.00 51.83
N ASP A 618 1.43 -5.11 51.37
CA ASP A 618 2.41 -5.91 52.11
C ASP A 618 3.76 -5.19 52.29
N PHE A 619 4.17 -4.38 51.30
CA PHE A 619 5.33 -3.48 51.38
C PHE A 619 5.14 -2.39 52.45
N PHE A 620 4.08 -1.58 52.36
CA PHE A 620 3.85 -0.51 53.33
C PHE A 620 3.59 -1.07 54.75
N GLY A 621 2.96 -2.24 54.86
CA GLY A 621 2.78 -2.97 56.12
C GLY A 621 4.07 -3.52 56.73
N ARG A 622 5.14 -3.72 55.96
CA ARG A 622 6.50 -4.00 56.47
C ARG A 622 7.24 -2.71 56.83
N LEU A 623 7.31 -1.75 55.92
CA LEU A 623 8.04 -0.49 56.14
C LEU A 623 7.49 0.34 57.32
N ARG A 624 6.16 0.36 57.54
CA ARG A 624 5.52 1.00 58.70
C ARG A 624 5.94 0.40 60.05
N ARG A 625 6.33 -0.88 60.10
CA ARG A 625 6.84 -1.51 61.34
C ARG A 625 8.30 -1.13 61.65
N VAL A 626 9.07 -0.69 60.66
CA VAL A 626 10.47 -0.27 60.85
C VAL A 626 10.58 1.23 61.17
N LEU A 627 9.67 2.05 60.64
CA LEU A 627 9.65 3.50 60.84
C LEU A 627 8.67 3.98 61.94
N GLY A 628 7.99 3.07 62.65
CA GLY A 628 6.75 3.34 63.38
C GLY A 628 6.81 4.39 64.51
N ASP A 629 7.96 4.50 65.19
CA ASP A 629 8.09 5.26 66.45
C ASP A 629 8.92 6.55 66.33
N ARG A 630 9.27 7.02 65.11
CA ARG A 630 10.02 8.27 64.91
C ARG A 630 9.07 9.47 64.74
N PRO A 631 9.06 10.47 65.66
CA PRO A 631 8.10 11.57 65.63
C PRO A 631 8.27 12.53 64.44
N GLU A 632 9.41 12.50 63.74
CA GLU A 632 9.72 13.36 62.60
C GLU A 632 9.11 12.89 61.26
N VAL A 633 8.59 11.65 61.20
CA VAL A 633 8.13 11.01 59.95
C VAL A 633 6.63 10.74 60.00
N ARG A 634 5.84 11.39 59.12
CA ARG A 634 4.39 11.19 59.07
C ARG A 634 3.98 10.31 57.89
N ILE A 635 3.31 9.20 58.16
CA ILE A 635 2.75 8.30 57.14
C ILE A 635 1.33 8.77 56.79
N VAL A 636 1.07 9.09 55.52
CA VAL A 636 -0.23 9.59 55.04
C VAL A 636 -0.68 8.75 53.85
N GLY A 637 -1.36 7.63 54.12
CA GLY A 637 -1.69 6.64 53.09
C GLY A 637 -0.44 5.89 52.61
N ASP A 638 -0.08 6.05 51.34
CA ASP A 638 1.01 5.38 50.64
C ASP A 638 2.27 6.25 50.46
N ARG A 639 2.44 7.28 51.30
CA ARG A 639 3.62 8.16 51.29
C ARG A 639 4.14 8.52 52.68
N PHE A 640 5.45 8.78 52.75
CA PHE A 640 6.16 9.24 53.94
C PHE A 640 6.47 10.73 53.81
N VAL A 641 6.00 11.56 54.75
CA VAL A 641 6.15 13.00 54.72
C VAL A 641 7.17 13.45 55.76
N PHE A 642 8.21 14.14 55.31
CA PHE A 642 9.28 14.75 56.12
C PHE A 642 9.16 16.27 56.05
N GLN A 643 9.19 16.96 57.20
CA GLN A 643 9.21 18.42 57.24
C GLN A 643 10.57 18.96 56.77
N SER A 644 10.56 20.02 55.94
CA SER A 644 11.80 20.51 55.32
C SER A 644 12.80 21.05 56.33
N GLU A 645 12.35 21.61 57.45
CA GLU A 645 13.17 22.20 58.51
C GLU A 645 14.04 21.17 59.24
N VAL A 646 13.67 19.88 59.19
CA VAL A 646 14.46 18.78 59.77
C VAL A 646 15.59 18.38 58.81
N LEU A 647 15.29 18.35 57.51
CA LEU A 647 16.25 17.95 56.48
C LEU A 647 17.18 19.07 56.00
N PHE A 648 16.71 20.32 55.98
CA PHE A 648 17.37 21.48 55.38
C PHE A 648 17.34 22.71 56.31
N PRO A 649 18.37 23.57 56.27
CA PRO A 649 18.28 24.89 56.90
C PRO A 649 17.23 25.77 56.20
N VAL A 650 16.70 26.75 56.92
CA VAL A 650 15.66 27.68 56.42
C VAL A 650 16.17 28.40 55.17
N GLY A 651 15.42 28.31 54.07
CA GLY A 651 15.78 28.88 52.76
C GLY A 651 16.87 28.13 51.98
N GLY A 652 17.51 27.10 52.55
CA GLY A 652 18.53 26.29 51.87
C GLY A 652 17.96 25.04 51.18
N ALA A 653 18.74 24.47 50.26
CA ALA A 653 18.47 23.17 49.64
C ALA A 653 19.58 22.12 49.91
N ASP A 654 20.68 22.51 50.55
CA ASP A 654 21.75 21.60 50.94
C ASP A 654 21.37 20.93 52.28
N LEU A 655 21.51 19.60 52.37
CA LEU A 655 21.04 18.83 53.53
C LEU A 655 21.85 19.16 54.80
N SER A 656 21.15 19.41 55.91
CA SER A 656 21.74 19.62 57.23
C SER A 656 22.47 18.36 57.72
N PRO A 657 23.47 18.42 58.62
CA PRO A 657 24.16 17.22 59.12
C PRO A 657 23.21 16.19 59.75
N GLY A 658 22.16 16.64 60.45
CA GLY A 658 21.11 15.77 60.97
C GLY A 658 20.20 15.20 59.87
N GLY A 659 19.81 16.03 58.90
CA GLY A 659 19.02 15.62 57.74
C GLY A 659 19.72 14.59 56.87
N GLN A 660 21.04 14.74 56.68
CA GLN A 660 21.86 13.73 56.02
C GLN A 660 21.79 12.39 56.77
N GLN A 661 22.02 12.37 58.09
CA GLN A 661 21.94 11.12 58.86
C GLN A 661 20.55 10.47 58.78
N GLN A 662 19.47 11.24 58.83
CA GLN A 662 18.11 10.71 58.68
C GLN A 662 17.86 10.09 57.29
N VAL A 663 18.38 10.70 56.22
CA VAL A 663 18.28 10.12 54.87
C VAL A 663 19.16 8.87 54.72
N ARG A 664 20.32 8.79 55.39
CA ARG A 664 21.16 7.57 55.44
C ARG A 664 20.49 6.44 56.19
N ASP A 665 19.87 6.72 57.34
CA ASP A 665 19.05 5.75 58.10
C ASP A 665 17.92 5.18 57.21
N LEU A 666 17.19 6.07 56.52
CA LEU A 666 16.12 5.69 55.60
C LEU A 666 16.64 4.86 54.42
N ALA A 667 17.78 5.24 53.84
CA ALA A 667 18.38 4.55 52.70
C ALA A 667 18.68 3.08 53.02
N ARG A 668 19.25 2.80 54.20
CA ARG A 668 19.58 1.44 54.65
C ARG A 668 18.34 0.56 54.75
N VAL A 669 17.29 1.05 55.41
CA VAL A 669 15.99 0.37 55.50
C VAL A 669 15.39 0.09 54.11
N LEU A 670 15.53 1.04 53.18
CA LEU A 670 15.06 0.88 51.80
C LEU A 670 15.90 -0.12 51.00
N VAL A 671 17.23 -0.17 51.20
CA VAL A 671 18.13 -1.16 50.57
C VAL A 671 17.87 -2.57 51.10
N ASP A 672 17.72 -2.73 52.42
CA ASP A 672 17.41 -4.01 53.07
C ASP A 672 16.06 -4.58 52.61
N LEU A 673 15.06 -3.71 52.38
CA LEU A 673 13.78 -4.09 51.79
C LEU A 673 13.89 -4.32 50.27
N ALA A 674 14.69 -3.54 49.55
CA ALA A 674 14.89 -3.69 48.11
C ALA A 674 15.50 -5.05 47.73
N ALA A 675 16.38 -5.58 48.60
CA ALA A 675 16.97 -6.91 48.45
C ALA A 675 15.96 -8.07 48.58
N GLN A 676 14.75 -7.80 49.09
CA GLN A 676 13.68 -8.80 49.29
C GLN A 676 12.64 -8.83 48.15
N PHE A 677 12.76 -7.97 47.13
CA PHE A 677 11.83 -7.96 45.99
C PHE A 677 12.29 -8.87 44.84
N PRO A 678 11.34 -9.47 44.10
CA PRO A 678 11.65 -10.10 42.81
C PRO A 678 12.35 -9.09 41.87
N PRO A 679 13.43 -9.48 41.17
CA PRO A 679 14.24 -8.55 40.37
C PRO A 679 13.50 -8.01 39.13
N ASP A 680 12.46 -8.72 38.69
CA ASP A 680 11.51 -8.39 37.63
C ASP A 680 10.42 -7.39 38.06
N LEU A 681 10.21 -7.16 39.37
CA LEU A 681 9.20 -6.22 39.85
C LEU A 681 9.58 -4.78 39.48
N ALA A 682 8.78 -4.14 38.63
CA ALA A 682 8.93 -2.75 38.23
C ALA A 682 8.36 -1.79 39.29
N TRP A 683 9.17 -1.42 40.28
CA TRP A 683 8.93 -0.32 41.21
C TRP A 683 9.90 0.85 40.98
N VAL A 684 9.45 2.06 41.33
CA VAL A 684 10.25 3.30 41.43
C VAL A 684 9.88 4.02 42.73
N LEU A 685 10.86 4.51 43.46
CA LEU A 685 10.70 5.39 44.61
C LEU A 685 10.78 6.85 44.14
N ARG A 686 9.68 7.59 44.23
CA ARG A 686 9.62 9.00 43.86
C ARG A 686 9.79 9.89 45.09
N VAL A 687 10.58 10.95 44.95
CA VAL A 687 10.88 11.97 45.96
C VAL A 687 10.23 13.28 45.51
N ASP A 688 9.12 13.65 46.14
CA ASP A 688 8.29 14.80 45.80
C ASP A 688 8.67 16.00 46.68
N GLY A 689 9.22 17.05 46.07
CA GLY A 689 9.57 18.30 46.75
C GLY A 689 8.43 19.32 46.71
N HIS A 690 8.11 19.90 47.87
CA HIS A 690 7.14 20.99 48.00
C HIS A 690 7.69 22.16 48.82
N ALA A 691 7.19 23.35 48.52
CA ALA A 691 7.43 24.61 49.22
C ALA A 691 6.11 25.16 49.79
N ASP A 692 6.19 26.29 50.49
CA ASP A 692 5.02 27.11 50.82
C ASP A 692 4.97 28.37 49.94
N ARG A 693 3.85 29.10 50.00
CA ARG A 693 3.58 30.26 49.13
C ARG A 693 4.32 31.55 49.52
N SER A 694 5.23 31.51 50.50
CA SER A 694 6.10 32.65 50.85
C SER A 694 6.97 33.06 49.65
N PRO A 695 7.06 34.36 49.29
CA PRO A 695 7.92 34.80 48.18
C PRO A 695 9.41 34.51 48.43
N ILE A 696 10.09 33.96 47.42
CA ILE A 696 11.55 33.92 47.40
C ILE A 696 12.10 35.35 47.27
N ARG A 697 13.19 35.64 47.98
CA ARG A 697 13.85 36.96 47.91
C ARG A 697 14.44 37.19 46.51
N ALA A 698 14.10 38.32 45.89
CA ALA A 698 14.72 38.76 44.64
C ALA A 698 16.25 38.83 44.80
N GLY A 699 16.98 38.23 43.86
CA GLY A 699 18.45 38.09 43.93
C GLY A 699 18.95 36.94 44.83
N GLY A 700 18.07 36.04 45.31
CA GLY A 700 18.47 34.82 46.01
C GLY A 700 19.06 33.73 45.10
N ARG A 701 19.57 32.65 45.71
CA ARG A 701 20.18 31.49 45.01
C ARG A 701 19.21 30.72 44.09
N PHE A 702 17.91 30.87 44.29
CA PHE A 702 16.85 30.25 43.49
C PHE A 702 15.89 31.36 43.03
N ALA A 703 15.36 31.26 41.82
CA ALA A 703 14.42 32.20 41.24
C ALA A 703 12.96 31.92 41.64
N SER A 704 12.63 30.71 42.10
CA SER A 704 11.24 30.32 42.43
C SER A 704 11.12 29.25 43.52
N ASN A 705 9.93 29.17 44.12
CA ASN A 705 9.54 28.08 45.03
C ASN A 705 9.58 26.71 44.35
N TRP A 706 9.29 26.66 43.05
CA TRP A 706 9.40 25.43 42.25
C TRP A 706 10.85 24.95 42.18
N GLU A 707 11.79 25.83 41.83
CA GLU A 707 13.22 25.53 41.76
C GLU A 707 13.81 25.14 43.14
N LEU A 708 13.46 25.85 44.21
CA LEU A 708 13.85 25.48 45.58
C LEU A 708 13.34 24.07 45.95
N SER A 709 12.11 23.73 45.55
CA SER A 709 11.54 22.40 45.80
C SER A 709 12.21 21.30 44.97
N ALA A 710 12.63 21.61 43.73
CA ALA A 710 13.40 20.71 42.87
C ALA A 710 14.82 20.46 43.42
N ALA A 711 15.53 21.51 43.81
CA ALA A 711 16.86 21.39 44.40
C ALA A 711 16.86 20.50 45.66
N ARG A 712 15.82 20.62 46.49
CA ARG A 712 15.63 19.80 47.70
C ARG A 712 15.32 18.33 47.41
N SER A 713 14.38 18.04 46.49
CA SER A 713 14.06 16.64 46.15
C SER A 713 15.22 15.96 45.43
N ILE A 714 15.96 16.68 44.58
CA ILE A 714 17.20 16.21 43.95
C ILE A 714 18.29 15.92 45.01
N ALA A 715 18.50 16.80 46.00
CA ALA A 715 19.50 16.58 47.05
C ALA A 715 19.23 15.30 47.88
N VAL A 716 17.95 15.04 48.22
CA VAL A 716 17.55 13.79 48.88
C VAL A 716 17.75 12.58 47.97
N ALA A 717 17.31 12.64 46.71
CA ALA A 717 17.49 11.55 45.75
C ALA A 717 18.98 11.23 45.50
N GLN A 718 19.85 12.24 45.43
CA GLN A 718 21.29 12.07 45.27
C GLN A 718 21.94 11.39 46.49
N LEU A 719 21.51 11.70 47.72
CA LEU A 719 22.03 11.00 48.91
C LEU A 719 21.49 9.56 49.02
N LEU A 720 20.23 9.32 48.63
CA LEU A 720 19.67 7.96 48.50
C LEU A 720 20.44 7.11 47.46
N MET A 721 20.89 7.72 46.36
CA MET A 721 21.79 7.06 45.40
C MET A 721 23.16 6.74 46.00
N GLN A 722 23.74 7.66 46.78
CA GLN A 722 25.07 7.48 47.40
C GLN A 722 25.07 6.36 48.46
N GLU A 723 23.98 6.17 49.20
CA GLU A 723 23.80 5.05 50.15
C GLU A 723 23.31 3.75 49.47
N GLY A 724 23.26 3.69 48.13
CA GLY A 724 23.14 2.44 47.37
C GLY A 724 21.79 2.15 46.68
N ILE A 725 20.80 3.04 46.73
CA ILE A 725 19.57 2.84 45.95
C ILE A 725 19.86 3.07 44.45
N PRO A 726 19.54 2.12 43.55
CA PRO A 726 19.86 2.27 42.13
C PRO A 726 19.19 3.48 41.48
N ALA A 727 19.93 4.23 40.65
CA ALA A 727 19.42 5.44 39.98
C ALA A 727 18.17 5.17 39.13
N ASN A 728 18.06 4.00 38.50
CA ASN A 728 16.88 3.58 37.72
C ASN A 728 15.68 3.13 38.58
N ARG A 729 15.80 3.21 39.91
CA ARG A 729 14.73 2.98 40.90
C ARG A 729 14.33 4.28 41.62
N LEU A 730 14.93 5.42 41.28
CA LEU A 730 14.65 6.72 41.88
C LEU A 730 14.11 7.71 40.85
N ALA A 731 13.24 8.61 41.30
CA ALA A 731 12.83 9.78 40.55
C ALA A 731 12.65 10.96 41.52
N ALA A 732 13.07 12.17 41.11
CA ALA A 732 12.79 13.40 41.85
C ALA A 732 11.72 14.21 41.11
N ALA A 733 10.75 14.73 41.85
CA ALA A 733 9.69 15.60 41.33
C ALA A 733 9.60 16.89 42.16
N ALA A 734 9.04 17.92 41.57
CA ALA A 734 8.94 19.26 42.15
C ALA A 734 7.56 19.86 41.88
N PHE A 735 6.89 20.29 42.94
CA PHE A 735 5.55 20.89 42.86
C PHE A 735 5.52 22.32 43.38
N GLY A 736 6.63 22.85 43.92
CA GLY A 736 6.65 24.17 44.56
C GLY A 736 5.53 24.28 45.61
N ASP A 737 4.81 25.38 45.55
CA ASP A 737 3.64 25.71 46.38
C ASP A 737 2.29 25.27 45.77
N THR A 738 2.28 24.65 44.59
CA THR A 738 1.05 24.25 43.87
C THR A 738 0.26 23.09 44.49
N GLN A 739 0.83 22.40 45.49
CA GLN A 739 0.19 21.30 46.21
C GLN A 739 0.41 21.45 47.74
N PRO A 740 -0.30 22.39 48.39
CA PRO A 740 -0.29 22.52 49.85
C PRO A 740 -0.99 21.32 50.52
N LEU A 741 -0.66 21.08 51.79
CA LEU A 741 -1.45 20.24 52.70
C LEU A 741 -2.40 21.07 53.58
N ASP A 742 -2.16 22.39 53.67
CA ASP A 742 -2.92 23.31 54.49
C ASP A 742 -2.96 24.68 53.80
N ASP A 743 -4.15 25.09 53.36
CA ASP A 743 -4.34 26.31 52.56
C ASP A 743 -4.31 27.61 53.38
N ARG A 744 -4.22 27.52 54.71
CA ARG A 744 -4.25 28.68 55.60
C ARG A 744 -2.95 29.48 55.56
N ASP A 745 -3.05 30.80 55.63
CA ASP A 745 -1.89 31.69 55.77
C ASP A 745 -1.43 31.81 57.22
N THR A 746 -0.90 30.72 57.78
CA THR A 746 -0.29 30.71 59.12
C THR A 746 1.12 30.12 59.09
N PRO A 747 2.03 30.52 60.02
CA PRO A 747 3.38 29.96 60.09
C PRO A 747 3.41 28.42 60.15
N ASP A 748 2.47 27.82 60.90
CA ASP A 748 2.37 26.36 61.01
C ASP A 748 1.89 25.69 59.72
N ALA A 749 1.04 26.35 58.95
CA ALA A 749 0.58 25.85 57.65
C ALA A 749 1.72 25.93 56.62
N PHE A 750 2.48 27.02 56.60
CA PHE A 750 3.69 27.13 55.78
C PHE A 750 4.73 26.05 56.16
N ALA A 751 4.93 25.77 57.45
CA ALA A 751 5.79 24.67 57.92
C ALA A 751 5.23 23.25 57.64
N ARG A 752 3.92 23.10 57.44
CA ARG A 752 3.32 21.85 56.93
C ARG A 752 3.48 21.70 55.41
N ASN A 753 3.47 22.81 54.67
CA ASN A 753 3.54 22.81 53.21
C ASN A 753 4.97 22.56 52.70
N ARG A 754 5.99 23.13 53.36
CA ARG A 754 7.42 22.86 53.11
C ARG A 754 7.80 21.43 53.51
N ARG A 755 7.78 20.48 52.58
CA ARG A 755 8.02 19.06 52.88
C ARG A 755 8.66 18.30 51.73
N ILE A 756 9.22 17.13 52.06
CA ILE A 756 9.53 16.07 51.11
C ILE A 756 8.54 14.94 51.33
N GLU A 757 7.86 14.49 50.28
CA GLU A 757 7.08 13.24 50.31
C GLU A 757 7.85 12.13 49.57
N LEU A 758 7.92 10.92 50.14
CA LEU A 758 8.46 9.73 49.46
C LEU A 758 7.34 8.74 49.19
N ARG A 759 7.22 8.28 47.94
CA ARG A 759 6.15 7.40 47.46
C ARG A 759 6.71 6.26 46.60
N LEU A 760 6.20 5.05 46.76
CA LEU A 760 6.48 3.95 45.84
C LEU A 760 5.44 3.91 44.72
N GLU A 761 5.88 3.95 43.46
CA GLU A 761 5.04 3.86 42.27
C GLU A 761 5.45 2.67 41.40
N ALA A 762 4.52 2.20 40.55
CA ALA A 762 4.84 1.21 39.54
C ALA A 762 5.76 1.85 38.49
N GLY A 763 6.92 1.24 38.25
CA GLY A 763 7.85 1.67 37.21
C GLY A 763 7.24 1.47 35.82
N PRO A 764 7.69 2.24 34.80
CA PRO A 764 7.16 2.12 33.45
C PRO A 764 7.38 0.70 32.93
N SER A 765 6.28 0.05 32.52
CA SER A 765 6.27 -1.32 31.97
C SER A 765 6.78 -1.35 30.52
N GLY A 766 7.90 -0.69 30.26
CA GLY A 766 8.71 -0.94 29.07
C GLY A 766 9.53 -2.22 29.28
N THR A 767 9.75 -2.98 28.22
CA THR A 767 10.62 -4.15 28.24
C THR A 767 12.04 -3.72 28.62
N ARG A 768 12.43 -3.93 29.89
CA ARG A 768 13.84 -3.94 30.27
C ARG A 768 14.49 -5.08 29.51
N ALA A 769 15.14 -4.75 28.39
CA ALA A 769 16.02 -5.69 27.71
C ALA A 769 16.95 -6.30 28.75
N ALA A 770 16.96 -7.64 28.84
CA ALA A 770 17.90 -8.33 29.70
C ALA A 770 19.31 -7.84 29.34
N ALA A 771 20.14 -7.55 30.34
CA ALA A 771 21.54 -7.23 30.07
C ALA A 771 22.11 -8.41 29.27
N PRO A 772 22.62 -8.18 28.03
CA PRO A 772 23.08 -9.28 27.20
C PRO A 772 24.20 -10.01 27.95
N ALA A 773 24.24 -11.34 27.80
CA ALA A 773 25.34 -12.12 28.35
C ALA A 773 26.67 -11.53 27.83
N PRO A 774 27.73 -11.48 28.67
CA PRO A 774 29.02 -10.93 28.26
C PRO A 774 29.50 -11.65 26.99
N ALA A 775 29.84 -10.87 25.97
CA ALA A 775 30.17 -11.39 24.65
C ALA A 775 31.45 -12.24 24.74
N ARG A 776 31.46 -13.39 24.07
CA ARG A 776 32.57 -14.34 24.12
C ARG A 776 33.80 -13.86 23.35
N ASN A 777 33.64 -12.86 22.48
CA ASN A 777 34.70 -12.19 21.74
C ASN A 777 34.26 -10.80 21.24
N ALA A 778 35.22 -10.01 20.76
CA ALA A 778 34.99 -8.66 20.24
C ALA A 778 33.98 -8.63 19.07
N GLN A 779 34.04 -9.60 18.16
CA GLN A 779 33.18 -9.65 16.99
C GLN A 779 31.70 -9.95 17.32
N GLU A 780 31.42 -10.74 18.37
CA GLU A 780 30.08 -10.92 18.93
C GLU A 780 29.57 -9.63 19.58
N ALA A 781 30.43 -8.92 20.33
CA ALA A 781 30.09 -7.63 20.94
C ALA A 781 29.78 -6.55 19.87
N ILE A 782 30.57 -6.50 18.80
CA ILE A 782 30.36 -5.63 17.63
C ILE A 782 29.02 -5.94 16.95
N ARG A 783 28.73 -7.22 16.67
CA ARG A 783 27.47 -7.64 16.03
C ARG A 783 26.24 -7.41 16.91
N GLY A 784 26.40 -7.39 18.23
CA GLY A 784 25.34 -7.05 19.18
C GLY A 784 25.03 -5.54 19.27
N LEU A 785 25.88 -4.67 18.71
CA LEU A 785 25.67 -3.23 18.70
C LEU A 785 24.75 -2.81 17.54
N ALA A 786 23.44 -2.86 17.76
CA ALA A 786 22.45 -2.29 16.85
C ALA A 786 22.79 -0.82 16.52
N CYS A 787 22.59 -0.41 15.26
CA CYS A 787 22.96 0.92 14.76
C CYS A 787 24.49 1.22 14.75
N GLY A 788 25.36 0.23 14.98
CA GLY A 788 26.82 0.36 14.83
C GLY A 788 27.33 -0.04 13.43
N ARG A 789 28.34 0.68 12.93
CA ARG A 789 29.16 0.26 11.77
C ARG A 789 30.63 0.27 12.19
N LEU A 790 31.08 -0.87 12.72
CA LEU A 790 32.41 -1.06 13.30
C LEU A 790 33.16 -2.18 12.59
N ALA A 791 34.49 -2.04 12.52
CA ALA A 791 35.41 -3.04 12.02
C ALA A 791 36.45 -3.40 13.10
N GLU A 792 36.87 -4.66 13.09
CA GLU A 792 37.97 -5.17 13.89
C GLU A 792 39.27 -5.07 13.07
N LEU A 793 40.27 -4.37 13.62
CA LEU A 793 41.51 -3.99 12.96
C LEU A 793 42.72 -4.57 13.70
N GLN A 794 43.86 -4.63 13.02
CA GLN A 794 45.16 -5.06 13.59
C GLN A 794 45.11 -6.46 14.25
N GLY A 795 44.26 -7.37 13.77
CA GLY A 795 44.13 -8.71 14.33
C GLY A 795 43.45 -8.77 15.70
N GLY A 796 42.60 -7.78 16.02
CA GLY A 796 41.80 -7.76 17.24
C GLY A 796 42.27 -6.76 18.30
N SER A 797 43.41 -6.08 18.12
CA SER A 797 43.89 -5.09 19.10
C SER A 797 43.18 -3.73 19.01
N LEU A 798 42.42 -3.47 17.95
CA LEU A 798 41.76 -2.19 17.67
C LEU A 798 40.36 -2.42 17.10
N VAL A 799 39.33 -1.81 17.70
CA VAL A 799 37.97 -1.74 17.13
C VAL A 799 37.68 -0.29 16.78
N ALA A 800 37.32 -0.03 15.52
CA ALA A 800 37.14 1.32 14.99
C ALA A 800 35.90 1.43 14.10
N GLY A 801 35.39 2.65 13.92
CA GLY A 801 34.22 2.95 13.08
C GLY A 801 33.28 3.94 13.76
N ILE A 802 31.98 3.81 13.49
CA ILE A 802 30.94 4.71 14.02
C ILE A 802 29.81 3.96 14.74
N GLY A 803 29.15 4.63 15.68
CA GLY A 803 27.97 4.11 16.36
C GLY A 803 27.25 5.18 17.21
N PRO A 804 26.03 4.90 17.71
CA PRO A 804 25.30 5.84 18.55
C PRO A 804 26.01 6.11 19.88
N ARG A 805 25.73 7.25 20.51
CA ARG A 805 26.35 7.66 21.79
C ARG A 805 26.25 6.59 22.89
N GLY A 806 27.36 6.37 23.58
CA GLY A 806 27.55 5.29 24.54
C GLY A 806 27.95 3.93 23.94
N SER A 807 28.20 3.83 22.63
CA SER A 807 28.71 2.60 21.98
C SER A 807 30.03 2.12 22.59
N GLN A 808 30.98 3.02 22.87
CA GLN A 808 32.23 2.69 23.54
C GLN A 808 31.98 2.13 24.96
N ALA A 809 31.02 2.69 25.69
CA ALA A 809 30.68 2.22 27.04
C ALA A 809 30.03 0.83 27.01
N ARG A 810 29.12 0.59 26.07
CA ARG A 810 28.49 -0.73 25.85
C ARG A 810 29.52 -1.80 25.49
N LEU A 811 30.47 -1.49 24.61
CA LEU A 811 31.52 -2.43 24.20
C LEU A 811 32.55 -2.70 25.31
N ARG A 812 32.94 -1.69 26.10
CA ARG A 812 33.77 -1.91 27.31
C ARG A 812 33.06 -2.79 28.33
N ALA A 813 31.75 -2.62 28.54
CA ALA A 813 30.97 -3.46 29.44
C ALA A 813 30.79 -4.90 28.92
N ALA A 814 30.74 -5.09 27.60
CA ALA A 814 30.61 -6.42 26.98
C ALA A 814 31.92 -7.22 26.93
N LEU A 815 33.09 -6.57 27.05
CA LEU A 815 34.42 -7.15 26.87
C LEU A 815 35.33 -6.94 28.10
N PRO A 816 35.07 -7.63 29.23
CA PRO A 816 35.80 -7.42 30.49
C PRO A 816 37.23 -7.99 30.54
N GLY A 817 37.66 -8.74 29.51
CA GLY A 817 39.00 -9.33 29.41
C GLY A 817 39.66 -8.98 28.08
N ALA A 818 40.95 -8.61 28.12
CA ALA A 818 41.74 -8.19 26.97
C ALA A 818 41.04 -7.10 26.10
N THR A 819 40.75 -5.95 26.70
CA THR A 819 40.04 -4.84 26.04
C THR A 819 40.78 -4.37 24.78
N PRO A 820 40.20 -4.45 23.57
CA PRO A 820 40.78 -3.81 22.39
C PRO A 820 40.78 -2.29 22.57
N ARG A 821 41.71 -1.60 21.91
CA ARG A 821 41.65 -0.13 21.81
C ARG A 821 40.38 0.23 21.05
N LEU A 822 39.54 1.10 21.62
CA LEU A 822 38.34 1.59 20.94
C LEU A 822 38.64 2.95 20.28
N ALA A 823 38.40 3.04 18.98
CA ALA A 823 38.49 4.25 18.16
C ALA A 823 37.16 4.46 17.43
N ILE A 824 36.10 4.65 18.22
CA ILE A 824 34.72 4.77 17.73
C ILE A 824 34.30 6.22 17.83
N ALA A 825 33.97 6.83 16.70
CA ALA A 825 33.31 8.14 16.68
C ALA A 825 31.82 7.94 16.97
N GLU A 826 31.29 8.71 17.93
CA GLU A 826 29.91 8.57 18.40
C GLU A 826 29.02 9.69 17.86
N PHE A 827 27.75 9.39 17.60
CA PHE A 827 26.75 10.35 17.13
C PHE A 827 25.43 10.27 17.92
N ASP A 828 24.63 11.34 17.87
CA ASP A 828 23.31 11.46 18.51
C ASP A 828 22.13 11.55 17.53
N GLY A 829 22.38 11.74 16.23
CA GLY A 829 21.33 11.93 15.22
C GLY A 829 20.62 10.65 14.71
N PRO A 830 19.54 10.80 13.92
CA PRO A 830 18.57 9.74 13.57
C PRO A 830 19.06 8.72 12.52
N TYR A 831 20.36 8.49 12.38
CA TYR A 831 20.96 7.85 11.20
C TYR A 831 20.87 6.31 11.15
N CYS A 832 20.33 5.68 12.19
CA CYS A 832 20.22 4.22 12.29
C CYS A 832 19.59 3.53 11.06
N PRO A 833 18.53 4.05 10.40
CA PRO A 833 17.96 3.44 9.20
C PRO A 833 18.97 3.31 8.04
N VAL A 834 19.89 4.27 7.90
CA VAL A 834 20.95 4.28 6.87
C VAL A 834 22.05 3.27 7.22
N LEU A 835 22.45 3.21 8.49
CA LEU A 835 23.48 2.26 8.95
C LEU A 835 23.01 0.81 8.84
N GLU A 836 21.75 0.52 9.18
CA GLU A 836 21.13 -0.79 8.97
C GLU A 836 20.98 -1.11 7.47
N ALA A 837 20.66 -0.12 6.61
CA ALA A 837 20.64 -0.30 5.15
C ALA A 837 22.02 -0.63 4.55
N LEU A 838 23.10 -0.16 5.19
CA LEU A 838 24.49 -0.40 4.79
C LEU A 838 25.09 -1.70 5.33
N ARG A 839 24.41 -2.43 6.24
CA ARG A 839 24.91 -3.70 6.81
C ARG A 839 25.33 -4.78 5.79
N PRO A 840 24.71 -4.93 4.61
CA PRO A 840 25.21 -5.89 3.61
C PRO A 840 26.60 -5.52 3.06
N VAL A 841 26.98 -4.24 3.08
CA VAL A 841 28.27 -3.74 2.60
C VAL A 841 29.24 -3.72 3.78
N GLU A 842 30.01 -4.80 3.93
CA GLU A 842 31.01 -4.95 5.01
C GLU A 842 31.97 -3.75 5.10
N PRO A 843 32.25 -3.22 6.32
CA PRO A 843 33.23 -2.16 6.52
C PRO A 843 34.66 -2.71 6.35
N SER A 844 35.22 -2.54 5.16
CA SER A 844 36.52 -3.15 4.82
C SER A 844 37.71 -2.40 5.43
N ALA A 845 38.54 -3.15 6.16
CA ALA A 845 39.82 -2.68 6.69
C ALA A 845 40.87 -2.38 5.60
N SER A 846 40.68 -2.87 4.37
CA SER A 846 41.65 -2.79 3.28
C SER A 846 42.02 -1.37 2.88
N ALA A 847 43.25 -1.16 2.39
CA ALA A 847 43.65 0.07 1.72
C ALA A 847 42.98 0.25 0.34
N ALA A 848 42.40 -0.82 -0.22
CA ALA A 848 41.65 -0.83 -1.48
C ALA A 848 40.14 -0.59 -1.32
N ALA A 849 39.68 -0.19 -0.13
CA ALA A 849 38.28 0.16 0.13
C ALA A 849 38.02 1.66 -0.10
N MET A 850 36.77 2.03 -0.37
CA MET A 850 36.33 3.42 -0.31
C MET A 850 36.58 3.98 1.10
N ARG A 851 37.10 5.20 1.20
CA ARG A 851 37.25 5.93 2.47
C ARG A 851 36.87 7.40 2.37
N ILE A 852 36.35 7.95 3.46
CA ILE A 852 36.02 9.37 3.64
C ILE A 852 36.63 9.95 4.93
N GLY A 853 37.09 11.20 4.87
CA GLY A 853 37.47 11.97 6.05
C GLY A 853 37.29 13.48 5.84
N LEU A 854 37.28 14.25 6.94
CA LEU A 854 37.23 15.70 6.91
C LEU A 854 38.62 16.31 6.66
N GLY A 855 38.79 16.97 5.52
CA GLY A 855 40.05 17.59 5.08
C GLY A 855 40.44 18.86 5.83
N ASN A 856 39.52 19.43 6.62
CA ASN A 856 39.71 20.55 7.55
C ASN A 856 39.80 20.12 9.03
N GLY A 857 39.67 18.82 9.34
CA GLY A 857 39.63 18.31 10.71
C GLY A 857 38.21 18.28 11.31
N ASN A 858 38.12 17.95 12.60
CA ASN A 858 36.87 17.82 13.35
C ASN A 858 37.13 18.21 14.83
N PRO A 859 36.25 18.98 15.50
CA PRO A 859 35.01 19.59 15.01
C PRO A 859 35.24 20.68 13.95
N VAL A 860 34.20 20.94 13.16
CA VAL A 860 34.10 22.04 12.20
C VAL A 860 33.30 23.18 12.84
N ARG A 861 33.74 24.44 12.69
CA ARG A 861 33.00 25.58 13.26
C ARG A 861 31.98 26.14 12.26
N GLU A 862 30.92 26.75 12.81
CA GLU A 862 29.94 27.55 12.08
C GLU A 862 30.60 28.51 11.06
N GLY A 863 30.16 28.47 9.81
CA GLY A 863 30.71 29.28 8.73
C GLY A 863 32.11 28.89 8.26
N ASP A 864 32.61 27.70 8.61
CA ASP A 864 33.78 27.07 7.95
C ASP A 864 33.31 26.14 6.81
N PRO A 865 34.11 25.94 5.74
CA PRO A 865 33.75 25.06 4.64
C PRO A 865 33.97 23.58 4.99
N LEU A 866 32.97 22.75 4.72
CA LEU A 866 33.01 21.29 4.82
C LEU A 866 33.86 20.72 3.67
N LEU A 867 35.08 20.28 3.97
CA LEU A 867 36.00 19.68 3.00
C LEU A 867 36.05 18.16 3.18
N PHE A 868 35.76 17.40 2.13
CA PHE A 868 35.79 15.93 2.19
C PHE A 868 36.93 15.36 1.35
N ASP A 869 37.86 14.67 2.03
CA ASP A 869 38.90 13.86 1.40
C ASP A 869 38.39 12.44 1.18
N LEU A 870 38.37 12.01 -0.08
CA LEU A 870 37.94 10.69 -0.51
C LEU A 870 39.12 9.91 -1.08
N ALA A 871 39.27 8.65 -0.67
CA ALA A 871 40.13 7.68 -1.34
C ALA A 871 39.25 6.59 -1.95
N LEU A 872 39.31 6.43 -3.27
CA LEU A 872 38.46 5.50 -4.01
C LEU A 872 39.05 4.08 -3.98
N PRO A 873 38.20 3.04 -4.14
CA PRO A 873 38.65 1.65 -4.18
C PRO A 873 39.52 1.36 -5.41
N ASP A 874 40.16 0.19 -5.44
CA ASP A 874 41.06 -0.28 -6.52
C ASP A 874 40.36 -0.62 -7.85
N TRP A 875 39.14 -0.10 -8.07
CA TRP A 875 38.36 -0.28 -9.30
C TRP A 875 37.59 1.01 -9.67
N ALA A 876 37.34 1.19 -10.97
CA ALA A 876 36.74 2.41 -11.52
C ALA A 876 35.23 2.50 -11.23
N ALA A 877 34.86 3.42 -10.32
CA ALA A 877 33.56 3.50 -9.66
C ALA A 877 32.81 4.82 -9.92
N HIS A 878 31.49 4.77 -9.97
CA HIS A 878 30.62 5.93 -9.71
C HIS A 878 30.62 6.21 -8.21
N VAL A 879 30.60 7.50 -7.81
CA VAL A 879 30.65 7.90 -6.39
C VAL A 879 29.51 8.85 -6.05
N THR A 880 28.76 8.55 -5.00
CA THR A 880 27.73 9.43 -4.43
C THR A 880 28.15 9.83 -3.02
N LEU A 881 28.20 11.14 -2.76
CA LEU A 881 28.44 11.75 -1.46
C LEU A 881 27.13 12.33 -0.91
N VAL A 882 26.75 11.94 0.30
CA VAL A 882 25.52 12.35 0.99
C VAL A 882 25.87 12.81 2.39
N TYR A 883 25.24 13.90 2.83
CA TYR A 883 25.36 14.45 4.18
C TYR A 883 24.07 14.22 4.96
N LEU A 884 24.15 13.61 6.12
CA LEU A 884 23.02 13.30 6.99
C LEU A 884 23.04 14.27 8.17
N SER A 885 22.09 15.20 8.20
CA SER A 885 21.96 16.21 9.24
C SER A 885 21.05 15.76 10.38
N SER A 886 21.37 16.23 11.59
CA SER A 886 20.62 15.99 12.82
C SER A 886 19.16 16.43 12.76
N ASP A 887 18.81 17.37 11.86
CA ASP A 887 17.42 17.75 11.49
C ASP A 887 16.67 16.66 10.67
N ASN A 888 17.12 15.41 10.70
CA ASN A 888 16.52 14.25 10.02
C ASN A 888 16.50 14.34 8.48
N ASN A 889 17.37 15.17 7.89
CA ASN A 889 17.51 15.36 6.45
C ASN A 889 18.76 14.66 5.89
N ALA A 890 18.62 14.01 4.74
CA ALA A 890 19.70 13.51 3.91
C ALA A 890 19.86 14.45 2.70
N VAL A 891 21.07 14.99 2.53
CA VAL A 891 21.42 15.97 1.50
C VAL A 891 22.39 15.34 0.51
N THR A 892 21.99 15.20 -0.75
CA THR A 892 22.86 14.69 -1.82
C THR A 892 23.84 15.80 -2.22
N LEU A 893 25.07 15.77 -1.67
CA LEU A 893 26.08 16.80 -1.90
C LEU A 893 26.65 16.76 -3.32
N GLU A 894 27.08 15.58 -3.77
CA GLU A 894 27.68 15.41 -5.10
C GLU A 894 27.48 13.97 -5.61
N THR A 895 27.18 13.80 -6.90
CA THR A 895 27.18 12.49 -7.57
C THR A 895 28.12 12.55 -8.77
N LEU A 896 29.25 11.86 -8.64
CA LEU A 896 30.29 11.79 -9.64
C LEU A 896 30.04 10.63 -10.60
N GLY A 897 30.19 10.93 -11.90
CA GLY A 897 30.34 9.90 -12.94
C GLY A 897 31.57 9.01 -12.69
N ARG A 898 31.73 7.94 -13.47
CA ARG A 898 32.77 6.92 -13.25
C ARG A 898 34.20 7.50 -13.12
N GLN A 899 34.75 7.41 -11.92
CA GLN A 899 36.09 7.81 -11.53
C GLN A 899 37.11 6.68 -11.75
N GLN A 900 38.40 6.98 -11.60
CA GLN A 900 39.50 6.02 -11.78
C GLN A 900 39.78 5.20 -10.50
N ALA A 901 40.33 4.00 -10.69
CA ALA A 901 40.77 3.12 -9.60
C ALA A 901 41.86 3.78 -8.74
N GLY A 902 41.72 3.70 -7.40
CA GLY A 902 42.70 4.23 -6.44
C GLY A 902 42.81 5.76 -6.41
N GLN A 903 41.94 6.48 -7.13
CA GLN A 903 41.97 7.94 -7.24
C GLN A 903 41.69 8.58 -5.86
N ARG A 904 42.37 9.69 -5.57
CA ARG A 904 42.06 10.55 -4.42
C ARG A 904 41.39 11.82 -4.89
N LEU A 905 40.34 12.23 -4.19
CA LEU A 905 39.53 13.41 -4.51
C LEU A 905 39.38 14.27 -3.25
N ARG A 906 39.39 15.59 -3.43
CA ARG A 906 38.99 16.55 -2.40
C ARG A 906 37.77 17.34 -2.90
N LEU A 907 36.65 17.16 -2.22
CA LEU A 907 35.38 17.80 -2.54
C LEU A 907 35.07 18.92 -1.52
N GLY A 908 34.07 19.76 -1.82
CA GLY A 908 33.69 20.90 -0.97
C GLY A 908 34.58 22.14 -1.07
N THR A 909 35.73 22.05 -1.76
CA THR A 909 36.61 23.21 -1.97
C THR A 909 35.91 24.29 -2.83
N PRO A 910 35.85 25.56 -2.39
CA PRO A 910 35.22 26.64 -3.15
C PRO A 910 35.84 26.87 -4.54
N ARG A 911 35.00 27.21 -5.52
CA ARG A 911 35.33 27.47 -6.94
C ARG A 911 34.43 28.59 -7.48
N ALA A 912 34.74 29.14 -8.66
CA ALA A 912 34.04 30.32 -9.22
C ALA A 912 32.49 30.22 -9.26
N ASN A 913 31.94 29.02 -9.47
CA ASN A 913 30.49 28.77 -9.53
C ASN A 913 29.97 27.91 -8.36
N PHE A 914 30.76 27.74 -7.29
CA PHE A 914 30.41 26.90 -6.13
C PHE A 914 31.08 27.46 -4.87
N PRO A 915 30.34 28.06 -3.92
CA PRO A 915 30.92 28.75 -2.76
C PRO A 915 31.55 27.81 -1.72
N GLY A 916 31.41 26.49 -1.88
CA GLY A 916 31.65 25.50 -0.84
C GLY A 916 30.34 25.01 -0.21
N TRP A 917 30.40 23.89 0.50
CA TRP A 917 29.36 23.53 1.47
C TRP A 917 29.80 24.12 2.82
N MET A 918 28.92 24.85 3.50
CA MET A 918 29.24 25.53 4.76
C MET A 918 28.65 24.77 5.94
N ALA A 919 29.35 24.76 7.08
CA ALA A 919 28.79 24.28 8.33
C ALA A 919 27.88 25.36 8.93
N GLU A 920 26.60 25.05 9.13
CA GLU A 920 25.58 25.95 9.69
C GLU A 920 24.80 25.23 10.82
N PRO A 921 24.05 25.93 11.68
CA PRO A 921 23.20 25.29 12.69
C PRO A 921 22.17 24.33 12.06
N PRO A 922 21.76 23.24 12.76
CA PRO A 922 21.99 22.94 14.18
C PRO A 922 23.41 22.46 14.52
N PHE A 923 23.86 22.79 15.74
CA PHE A 923 25.11 22.28 16.29
C PHE A 923 24.91 20.86 16.85
N GLY A 924 25.78 19.92 16.50
CA GLY A 924 25.60 18.51 16.84
C GLY A 924 26.56 17.57 16.15
N THR A 925 26.13 16.31 16.00
CA THR A 925 26.88 15.26 15.29
C THR A 925 26.09 14.78 14.07
N ASP A 926 26.60 15.13 12.91
CA ASP A 926 26.12 14.76 11.58
C ASP A 926 26.98 13.63 11.00
N LEU A 927 26.55 13.00 9.90
CA LEU A 927 27.32 11.96 9.21
C LEU A 927 27.48 12.28 7.72
N ALA A 928 28.71 12.27 7.22
CA ALA A 928 28.95 12.23 5.77
C ALA A 928 29.16 10.77 5.32
N LEU A 929 28.37 10.34 4.33
CA LEU A 929 28.38 9.02 3.71
C LEU A 929 28.92 9.12 2.28
N ALA A 930 29.93 8.33 1.95
CA ALA A 930 30.37 8.14 0.57
C ALA A 930 30.16 6.68 0.13
N VAL A 931 29.51 6.50 -1.02
CA VAL A 931 29.27 5.18 -1.65
C VAL A 931 29.92 5.14 -3.03
N ALA A 932 30.79 4.16 -3.25
CA ALA A 932 31.36 3.79 -4.54
C ALA A 932 30.64 2.55 -5.11
N SER A 933 30.27 2.59 -6.39
CA SER A 933 29.49 1.54 -7.08
C SER A 933 29.91 1.40 -8.55
N GLU A 934 29.86 0.20 -9.13
CA GLU A 934 30.34 -0.01 -10.52
C GLU A 934 29.47 0.68 -11.57
N ALA A 935 28.15 0.51 -11.48
CA ALA A 935 27.17 1.33 -12.18
C ALA A 935 26.66 2.46 -11.26
N PRO A 936 25.88 3.45 -11.75
CA PRO A 936 25.23 4.43 -10.89
C PRO A 936 24.34 3.75 -9.84
N LEU A 937 24.53 4.09 -8.56
CA LEU A 937 23.86 3.45 -7.42
C LEU A 937 22.32 3.53 -7.50
N PHE A 938 21.79 4.65 -7.98
CA PHE A 938 20.36 4.90 -8.14
C PHE A 938 20.02 5.00 -9.63
N ALA A 939 18.93 4.32 -10.05
CA ALA A 939 18.45 4.34 -11.44
C ALA A 939 17.86 5.69 -11.86
N THR A 940 17.44 6.51 -10.90
CA THR A 940 17.02 7.91 -11.07
C THR A 940 17.80 8.81 -10.12
N PRO A 941 18.06 10.08 -10.48
CA PRO A 941 18.64 11.05 -9.54
C PRO A 941 17.79 11.18 -8.28
N ARG A 942 18.44 11.21 -7.11
CA ARG A 942 17.76 11.51 -5.83
C ARG A 942 17.47 13.02 -5.72
N PRO A 943 16.49 13.42 -4.90
CA PRO A 943 16.36 14.81 -4.47
C PRO A 943 17.66 15.34 -3.86
N ILE A 944 17.87 16.65 -3.94
CA ILE A 944 19.01 17.31 -3.28
C ILE A 944 18.86 17.23 -1.76
N ILE A 945 17.63 17.32 -1.25
CA ILE A 945 17.28 17.14 0.17
C ILE A 945 16.06 16.21 0.25
N GLU A 946 16.13 15.19 1.11
CA GLU A 946 15.04 14.25 1.40
C GLU A 946 15.12 13.74 2.85
N PRO A 947 14.04 13.18 3.45
CA PRO A 947 14.09 12.61 4.79
C PRO A 947 15.05 11.42 4.90
N VAL A 948 15.78 11.31 6.02
CA VAL A 948 16.75 10.20 6.28
C VAL A 948 16.09 8.82 6.15
N ALA A 949 14.80 8.68 6.49
CA ALA A 949 14.05 7.43 6.37
C ALA A 949 13.83 7.01 4.90
N ASP A 950 13.48 7.96 4.03
CA ASP A 950 13.20 7.70 2.61
C ASP A 950 14.50 7.40 1.85
N PHE A 951 15.56 8.17 2.16
CA PHE A 951 16.90 7.90 1.66
C PHE A 951 17.39 6.51 2.08
N ALA A 952 17.18 6.12 3.34
CA ALA A 952 17.54 4.78 3.83
C ALA A 952 16.76 3.66 3.14
N ALA A 953 15.49 3.85 2.83
CA ALA A 953 14.67 2.88 2.09
C ALA A 953 15.14 2.73 0.64
N ALA A 954 15.42 3.85 -0.03
CA ALA A 954 15.98 3.86 -1.38
C ALA A 954 17.38 3.22 -1.42
N LEU A 955 18.28 3.57 -0.50
CA LEU A 955 19.63 3.03 -0.38
C LEU A 955 19.63 1.52 -0.14
N ARG A 956 18.76 1.03 0.74
CA ARG A 956 18.59 -0.42 1.00
C ARG A 956 18.19 -1.18 -0.26
N THR A 957 17.26 -0.60 -1.03
CA THR A 957 16.76 -1.17 -2.29
C THR A 957 17.85 -1.17 -3.37
N ALA A 958 18.58 -0.06 -3.50
CA ALA A 958 19.71 0.08 -4.43
C ALA A 958 20.83 -0.92 -4.13
N ILE A 959 21.25 -1.05 -2.87
CA ILE A 959 22.29 -2.01 -2.45
C ILE A 959 21.84 -3.46 -2.70
N ALA A 960 20.57 -3.78 -2.42
CA ALA A 960 20.04 -5.11 -2.70
C ALA A 960 20.05 -5.44 -4.20
N ALA A 961 19.57 -4.52 -5.05
CA ALA A 961 19.52 -4.69 -6.49
C ALA A 961 20.94 -4.79 -7.11
N ALA A 962 21.86 -3.91 -6.73
CA ALA A 962 23.23 -3.93 -7.22
C ALA A 962 23.98 -5.21 -6.82
N ARG A 963 23.79 -5.72 -5.58
CA ARG A 963 24.33 -7.02 -5.15
C ARG A 963 23.70 -8.20 -5.89
N ALA A 964 22.39 -8.17 -6.15
CA ALA A 964 21.72 -9.21 -6.94
C ALA A 964 22.22 -9.24 -8.39
N GLY A 965 22.58 -8.07 -8.95
CA GLY A 965 23.27 -7.93 -10.23
C GLY A 965 24.79 -8.19 -10.20
N GLY A 966 25.34 -8.67 -9.07
CA GLY A 966 26.76 -9.02 -8.94
C GLY A 966 27.73 -7.84 -8.89
N GLN A 967 27.25 -6.59 -8.76
CA GLN A 967 28.09 -5.39 -8.78
C GLN A 967 28.90 -5.24 -7.49
N ARG A 968 30.13 -4.73 -7.62
CA ARG A 968 30.92 -4.27 -6.47
C ARG A 968 30.40 -2.93 -5.94
N ILE A 969 30.33 -2.85 -4.62
CA ILE A 969 29.93 -1.68 -3.84
C ILE A 969 30.91 -1.54 -2.67
N SER A 970 31.35 -0.33 -2.38
CA SER A 970 32.15 -0.01 -1.19
C SER A 970 31.63 1.29 -0.58
N ALA A 971 31.42 1.33 0.74
CA ALA A 971 30.81 2.48 1.40
C ALA A 971 31.45 2.74 2.76
N ASP A 972 31.73 4.01 3.05
CA ASP A 972 32.38 4.48 4.27
C ASP A 972 31.73 5.77 4.77
N LEU A 973 31.87 6.07 6.06
CA LEU A 973 31.24 7.20 6.73
C LEU A 973 32.17 7.87 7.73
N THR A 974 32.05 9.19 7.84
CA THR A 974 32.75 9.98 8.87
C THR A 974 31.74 10.82 9.67
N VAL A 975 32.01 11.00 10.96
CA VAL A 975 31.24 11.91 11.83
C VAL A 975 31.70 13.34 11.57
N VAL A 976 30.74 14.24 11.41
CA VAL A 976 30.95 15.68 11.30
C VAL A 976 30.39 16.30 12.58
N GLU A 977 31.27 16.80 13.44
CA GLU A 977 30.89 17.49 14.67
C GLU A 977 30.84 18.99 14.38
N VAL A 978 29.63 19.54 14.30
CA VAL A 978 29.37 20.94 13.94
C VAL A 978 29.23 21.75 15.22
N ALA A 979 30.14 22.71 15.43
CA ALA A 979 30.25 23.49 16.67
C ALA A 979 30.03 25.00 16.42
N PRO A 980 29.51 25.75 17.42
CA PRO A 980 29.49 27.22 17.36
C PRO A 980 30.92 27.79 17.31
N ARG A 981 31.05 29.01 16.77
CA ARG A 981 32.34 29.66 16.55
C ARG A 981 33.10 30.07 17.81
#